data_AF-A0A7T4MZA9-F1
#
_entry.id   AF-A0A7T4MZA9-F1
#
_cell.length_a   1.000
_cell.length_b   1.000
_cell.length_c   1.000
_cell.angle_alpha   90.00
_cell.angle_beta   90.00
_cell.angle_gamma   90.00
#
_symmetry.space_group_name_H-M   'P 1'
#
loop_
_entity.id
_entity.type
_entity.pdbx_description
1 polymer ?
#
loop_
_entity_poly.entity_id
_entity_poly.type
_entity_poly.pdbx_seq_one_letter_code
_entity_poly.pdbx_strand_id
1 'polypeptide(L)'
;MRLVIDLQAAQGSGSDRGIGRYSRELALAMARNAREHEVIIALNGSYMEKAEELIATFSSVLPRADIRVWHPPRGAVPLLQDAPRLAFAETLRAQFLTSLQPDLVHVCSMLEDNDVVSCQPRQLQPLPVVATFYDLIPLLRHADFFGTSKVPSPHTRWYYRGIQELASCEGLLAISESSRNEAIDHLAFTPERVFNIRAGIGPQFHPMPLPADQRAELLARYGLSDAFIMFLAADTPNKNEAGLLAAYARLPKALQTKHQLFIAGQRDRHRLYQKAAELGIPAKSLVYTPFVAENDLQALYSACNLFVFPSRHEGFGLPAGEAMACGAPTIVSNTTSLPEVIGREDATFDPEDPDSIAACMCKVLENPAFQQELASYGPLQAGRFTWQASAERGWDALEAILERRSRQGRTRIASVLPKRLSLAFVSPLPPQDTAVAAYSAELLPSLARHYDITLVSEEETSEHRLWGFPRLTPQDFLAQARRFDRVVYQIGNSSLHRYQIETLLPRCPGLVVLHDASLSDLMYTSSSERGRPDEFQAGLLQAHGYPALRFAEQNGIEATLRHYPCNLSVLQEAVGVILHSCLDTRVMSQHFGQDAMRSLVVIPAEKQPAQATARICADAIEEVYSTPGTSVIAQSMRTDLQAVSALPNGIAAASRGIVRSFPSPWRGGGHNRLLIDISELARIDSGSGIQRVVREITRRALEAPPHGRLGEAVRIREGQLRHTYARPLSLLNLPPLDLPEAPVDVRPGDVLLLADVNPVITAAEFDELRRLRLNGLRVVLLVYDLLPLRCPQYFNDDFVKLVTQNWYGNLLGIADAALCISQSVADDVMAWLDEDPSLRNKPLPIGFAHLGADFRNDFRKEESEGRISPATQPALDNARQRPSVIMVGTVEPRKGHTQVFAAFERLWEVDEKLNLIIIGKQGWKMDEFADQLQRSPELGKRLHWLPRCSDDEVRALYNASSGLVMASVSEGFGLPIVEAFQAGLPVLVRDIPVFREVAGDDACYFSGTDPEALATALRNWAATGFTPRPRSGSEFTWDNCYRKMCDAIFEDAWYTTWQPKSRIA
;
A
#
# COMPACT_ATOMS: atom_id res chain seq x y z
N MET A 1 -27.09 -0.84 -8.32
CA MET A 1 -26.66 -1.86 -7.35
C MET A 1 -25.16 -1.74 -7.13
N ARG A 2 -24.66 -2.23 -6.00
CA ARG A 2 -23.24 -2.45 -5.75
C ARG A 2 -22.88 -3.91 -6.02
N LEU A 3 -22.14 -4.14 -7.08
CA LEU A 3 -21.62 -5.45 -7.47
C LEU A 3 -20.17 -5.57 -7.02
N VAL A 4 -19.86 -6.59 -6.23
CA VAL A 4 -18.48 -6.97 -5.92
C VAL A 4 -18.09 -8.15 -6.80
N ILE A 5 -17.08 -7.98 -7.67
CA ILE A 5 -16.56 -9.04 -8.52
C ILE A 5 -15.32 -9.64 -7.86
N ASP A 6 -15.42 -10.88 -7.39
CA ASP A 6 -14.31 -11.66 -6.87
C ASP A 6 -13.51 -12.28 -8.03
N LEU A 7 -12.36 -11.66 -8.30
CA LEU A 7 -11.56 -11.89 -9.49
C LEU A 7 -10.34 -12.80 -9.22
N GLN A 8 -10.39 -13.61 -8.16
CA GLN A 8 -9.33 -14.58 -7.84
C GLN A 8 -8.98 -15.53 -9.01
N ALA A 9 -9.97 -15.88 -9.83
CA ALA A 9 -9.78 -16.70 -11.02
C ALA A 9 -8.74 -16.11 -11.99
N ALA A 10 -8.61 -14.78 -12.07
CA ALA A 10 -7.63 -14.12 -12.92
C ALA A 10 -6.22 -14.02 -12.28
N GLN A 11 -5.99 -14.60 -11.10
CA GLN A 11 -4.72 -14.47 -10.36
C GLN A 11 -3.95 -15.78 -10.21
N GLY A 12 -4.62 -16.93 -10.37
CA GLY A 12 -4.02 -18.25 -10.22
C GLY A 12 -3.11 -18.66 -11.39
N SER A 13 -2.77 -19.94 -11.40
CA SER A 13 -1.92 -20.58 -12.42
C SER A 13 -2.51 -20.51 -13.84
N GLY A 14 -3.81 -20.28 -13.97
CA GLY A 14 -4.54 -20.07 -15.22
C GLY A 14 -4.71 -18.60 -15.64
N SER A 15 -4.14 -17.63 -14.93
CA SER A 15 -4.43 -16.19 -15.12
C SER A 15 -4.29 -15.66 -16.57
N ASP A 16 -3.35 -16.19 -17.35
CA ASP A 16 -3.09 -15.73 -18.73
C ASP A 16 -3.87 -16.49 -19.83
N ARG A 17 -4.60 -17.57 -19.49
CA ARG A 17 -5.29 -18.42 -20.49
C ARG A 17 -6.58 -19.05 -19.96
N GLY A 18 -7.48 -19.49 -20.84
CA GLY A 18 -8.69 -20.21 -20.41
C GLY A 18 -9.58 -19.38 -19.47
N ILE A 19 -9.88 -19.92 -18.28
CA ILE A 19 -10.79 -19.33 -17.29
C ILE A 19 -10.26 -18.02 -16.69
N GLY A 20 -8.97 -17.94 -16.35
CA GLY A 20 -8.38 -16.70 -15.83
C GLY A 20 -8.50 -15.52 -16.81
N ARG A 21 -8.15 -15.74 -18.08
CA ARG A 21 -8.36 -14.75 -19.15
C ARG A 21 -9.85 -14.41 -19.32
N TYR A 22 -10.71 -15.42 -19.38
CA TYR A 22 -12.17 -15.22 -19.48
C TYR A 22 -12.68 -14.31 -18.35
N SER A 23 -12.28 -14.60 -17.12
CA SER A 23 -12.69 -13.86 -15.92
C SER A 23 -12.25 -12.40 -15.99
N ARG A 24 -10.99 -12.16 -16.39
CA ARG A 24 -10.44 -10.81 -16.56
C ARG A 24 -11.20 -10.02 -17.63
N GLU A 25 -11.36 -10.59 -18.83
CA GLU A 25 -11.99 -9.88 -19.94
C GLU A 25 -13.49 -9.61 -19.70
N LEU A 26 -14.22 -10.57 -19.10
CA LEU A 26 -15.61 -10.36 -18.72
C LEU A 26 -15.73 -9.26 -17.65
N ALA A 27 -14.93 -9.30 -16.60
CA ALA A 27 -14.95 -8.30 -15.53
C ALA A 27 -14.56 -6.90 -16.05
N LEU A 28 -13.59 -6.80 -16.97
CA LEU A 28 -13.23 -5.55 -17.64
C LEU A 28 -14.39 -5.00 -18.48
N ALA A 29 -15.05 -5.84 -19.25
CA ALA A 29 -16.20 -5.43 -20.06
C ALA A 29 -17.39 -5.00 -19.18
N MET A 30 -17.64 -5.69 -18.06
CA MET A 30 -18.66 -5.31 -17.09
C MET A 30 -18.34 -3.98 -16.41
N ALA A 31 -17.08 -3.75 -16.01
CA ALA A 31 -16.64 -2.48 -15.42
C ALA A 31 -16.75 -1.30 -16.40
N ARG A 32 -16.39 -1.49 -17.68
CA ARG A 32 -16.56 -0.48 -18.73
C ARG A 32 -18.02 -0.15 -19.00
N ASN A 33 -18.91 -1.12 -18.83
CA ASN A 33 -20.34 -0.98 -19.06
C ASN A 33 -21.14 -1.06 -17.76
N ALA A 34 -20.66 -0.42 -16.68
CA ALA A 34 -21.27 -0.52 -15.36
C ALA A 34 -22.69 0.10 -15.26
N ARG A 35 -23.21 0.73 -16.32
CA ARG A 35 -24.50 1.45 -16.32
C ARG A 35 -24.54 2.46 -15.15
N GLU A 36 -25.59 2.44 -14.34
CA GLU A 36 -25.73 3.24 -13.10
C GLU A 36 -25.30 2.45 -11.84
N HIS A 37 -24.49 1.41 -11.99
CA HIS A 37 -24.09 0.52 -10.90
C HIS A 37 -22.67 0.79 -10.42
N GLU A 38 -22.45 0.52 -9.14
CA GLU A 38 -21.14 0.58 -8.52
C GLU A 38 -20.47 -0.79 -8.67
N VAL A 39 -19.27 -0.82 -9.25
CA VAL A 39 -18.49 -2.05 -9.45
C VAL A 39 -17.23 -1.99 -8.59
N ILE A 40 -17.07 -3.00 -7.73
CA ILE A 40 -15.87 -3.16 -6.89
C ILE A 40 -15.17 -4.44 -7.31
N ILE A 41 -13.86 -4.37 -7.58
CA ILE A 41 -13.04 -5.54 -7.87
C ILE A 41 -12.38 -6.03 -6.59
N ALA A 42 -12.59 -7.30 -6.25
CA ALA A 42 -11.97 -7.99 -5.12
C ALA A 42 -10.84 -8.90 -5.62
N LEU A 43 -9.63 -8.70 -5.08
CA LEU A 43 -8.41 -9.45 -5.41
C LEU A 43 -7.83 -10.14 -4.18
N ASN A 44 -7.15 -11.26 -4.39
CA ASN A 44 -6.43 -12.02 -3.37
C ASN A 44 -4.93 -11.67 -3.42
N GLY A 45 -4.42 -11.13 -2.32
CA GLY A 45 -3.05 -10.67 -2.17
C GLY A 45 -2.02 -11.76 -1.89
N SER A 46 -2.39 -13.05 -1.91
CA SER A 46 -1.40 -14.14 -2.03
C SER A 46 -0.70 -14.15 -3.39
N TYR A 47 -1.31 -13.56 -4.43
CA TYR A 47 -0.76 -13.46 -5.78
C TYR A 47 -0.32 -12.02 -6.07
N MET A 48 0.66 -11.52 -5.30
CA MET A 48 1.01 -10.10 -5.26
C MET A 48 1.37 -9.51 -6.64
N GLU A 49 2.23 -10.19 -7.42
CA GLU A 49 2.61 -9.75 -8.77
C GLU A 49 1.38 -9.63 -9.69
N LYS A 50 0.50 -10.63 -9.68
CA LYS A 50 -0.70 -10.64 -10.53
C LYS A 50 -1.77 -9.66 -10.04
N ALA A 51 -1.86 -9.44 -8.74
CA ALA A 51 -2.72 -8.40 -8.16
C ALA A 51 -2.28 -7.01 -8.62
N GLU A 52 -0.98 -6.71 -8.66
CA GLU A 52 -0.46 -5.43 -9.16
C GLU A 52 -0.79 -5.22 -10.64
N GLU A 53 -0.62 -6.24 -11.47
CA GLU A 53 -0.99 -6.21 -12.89
C GLU A 53 -2.49 -5.95 -13.10
N LEU A 54 -3.35 -6.64 -12.35
CA LEU A 54 -4.80 -6.43 -12.41
C LEU A 54 -5.19 -5.06 -11.87
N ILE A 55 -4.57 -4.58 -10.77
CA ILE A 55 -4.79 -3.22 -10.27
C ILE A 55 -4.46 -2.19 -11.36
N ALA A 56 -3.31 -2.33 -12.03
CA ALA A 56 -2.93 -1.43 -13.12
C ALA A 56 -3.96 -1.48 -14.27
N THR A 57 -4.39 -2.69 -14.65
CA THR A 57 -5.34 -2.91 -15.74
C THR A 57 -6.71 -2.28 -15.42
N PHE A 58 -7.27 -2.54 -14.23
CA PHE A 58 -8.58 -2.04 -13.83
C PHE A 58 -8.57 -0.55 -13.43
N SER A 59 -7.41 0.01 -13.03
CA SER A 59 -7.30 1.45 -12.75
C SER A 59 -7.54 2.33 -13.99
N SER A 60 -7.54 1.75 -15.19
CA SER A 60 -7.91 2.45 -16.44
C SER A 60 -9.43 2.64 -16.60
N VAL A 61 -10.25 1.89 -15.87
CA VAL A 61 -11.72 1.87 -16.01
C VAL A 61 -12.46 2.10 -14.69
N LEU A 62 -11.79 1.93 -13.55
CA LEU A 62 -12.36 2.13 -12.21
C LEU A 62 -11.41 2.98 -11.34
N PRO A 63 -11.94 3.80 -10.42
CA PRO A 63 -11.13 4.45 -9.39
C PRO A 63 -10.31 3.42 -8.58
N ARG A 64 -9.09 3.79 -8.18
CA ARG A 64 -8.24 2.91 -7.36
C ARG A 64 -8.90 2.49 -6.04
N ALA A 65 -9.79 3.32 -5.50
CA ALA A 65 -10.57 3.07 -4.29
C ALA A 65 -11.59 1.92 -4.46
N ASP A 66 -11.93 1.53 -5.68
CA ASP A 66 -12.91 0.48 -5.98
C ASP A 66 -12.22 -0.86 -6.32
N ILE A 67 -10.89 -0.91 -6.22
CA ILE A 67 -10.10 -2.14 -6.35
C ILE A 67 -9.56 -2.51 -4.97
N ARG A 68 -10.09 -3.59 -4.40
CA ARG A 68 -9.88 -4.01 -3.01
C ARG A 68 -9.13 -5.32 -2.98
N VAL A 69 -8.13 -5.41 -2.11
CA VAL A 69 -7.29 -6.60 -1.97
C VAL A 69 -7.46 -7.18 -0.57
N TRP A 70 -7.65 -8.50 -0.48
CA TRP A 70 -7.69 -9.24 0.79
C TRP A 70 -6.53 -10.24 0.84
N HIS A 71 -5.99 -10.54 2.01
CA HIS A 71 -4.78 -11.37 2.14
C HIS A 71 -5.05 -12.61 2.99
N PRO A 72 -5.15 -13.82 2.40
CA PRO A 72 -5.27 -15.06 3.17
C PRO A 72 -3.94 -15.39 3.88
N PRO A 73 -3.99 -16.19 4.97
CA PRO A 73 -2.76 -16.68 5.60
C PRO A 73 -1.95 -17.56 4.64
N ARG A 74 -0.61 -17.45 4.70
CA ARG A 74 0.30 -18.26 3.88
C ARG A 74 0.00 -19.75 4.05
N GLY A 75 -0.10 -20.47 2.93
CA GLY A 75 -0.36 -21.91 2.91
C GLY A 75 -1.83 -22.32 3.08
N ALA A 76 -2.78 -21.38 3.08
CA ALA A 76 -4.23 -21.66 3.06
C ALA A 76 -4.71 -22.12 1.67
N VAL A 77 -4.13 -23.23 1.21
CA VAL A 77 -4.43 -23.83 -0.09
C VAL A 77 -5.41 -24.99 0.12
N PRO A 78 -6.54 -25.04 -0.60
CA PRO A 78 -7.53 -26.10 -0.50
C PRO A 78 -7.01 -27.55 -0.53
N LEU A 79 -5.87 -27.81 -1.19
CA LEU A 79 -5.24 -29.14 -1.26
C LEU A 79 -4.11 -29.38 -0.25
N LEU A 80 -3.59 -28.36 0.44
CA LEU A 80 -2.65 -28.54 1.55
C LEU A 80 -3.44 -28.94 2.81
N GLN A 81 -2.97 -29.97 3.52
CA GLN A 81 -3.69 -30.64 4.63
C GLN A 81 -3.95 -29.78 5.89
N ASP A 82 -3.87 -28.45 5.80
CA ASP A 82 -4.11 -27.53 6.93
C ASP A 82 -5.55 -26.96 6.86
N ALA A 83 -6.52 -27.86 7.08
CA ALA A 83 -7.95 -27.54 7.09
C ALA A 83 -8.34 -26.33 7.96
N PRO A 84 -7.68 -26.07 9.12
CA PRO A 84 -7.88 -24.84 9.89
C PRO A 84 -7.52 -23.56 9.12
N ARG A 85 -6.37 -23.50 8.44
CA ARG A 85 -5.96 -22.31 7.67
C ARG A 85 -6.91 -22.02 6.52
N LEU A 86 -7.41 -23.06 5.86
CA LEU A 86 -8.39 -22.94 4.80
C LEU A 86 -9.72 -22.39 5.33
N ALA A 87 -10.24 -22.95 6.42
CA ALA A 87 -11.48 -22.49 7.04
C ALA A 87 -11.39 -21.02 7.51
N PHE A 88 -10.23 -20.62 8.01
CA PHE A 88 -9.95 -19.22 8.35
C PHE A 88 -9.92 -18.32 7.11
N ALA A 89 -9.23 -18.73 6.04
CA ALA A 89 -9.16 -17.96 4.80
C ALA A 89 -10.55 -17.74 4.19
N GLU A 90 -11.42 -18.75 4.24
CA GLU A 90 -12.80 -18.66 3.78
C GLU A 90 -13.65 -17.71 4.62
N THR A 91 -13.48 -17.78 5.95
CA THR A 91 -14.11 -16.84 6.88
C THR A 91 -13.66 -15.41 6.61
N LEU A 92 -12.35 -15.20 6.46
CA LEU A 92 -11.76 -13.90 6.17
C LEU A 92 -12.26 -13.34 4.84
N ARG A 93 -12.29 -14.17 3.79
CA ARG A 93 -12.83 -13.77 2.49
C ARG A 93 -14.31 -13.39 2.59
N ALA A 94 -15.14 -14.22 3.22
CA ALA A 94 -16.56 -13.94 3.35
C ALA A 94 -16.81 -12.62 4.09
N GLN A 95 -16.06 -12.37 5.15
CA GLN A 95 -16.11 -11.11 5.90
C GLN A 95 -15.60 -9.91 5.07
N PHE A 96 -14.49 -10.07 4.36
CA PHE A 96 -13.97 -9.04 3.46
C PHE A 96 -15.02 -8.67 2.40
N LEU A 97 -15.60 -9.65 1.71
CA LEU A 97 -16.64 -9.41 0.71
C LEU A 97 -17.88 -8.76 1.33
N THR A 98 -18.27 -9.17 2.54
CA THR A 98 -19.38 -8.55 3.29
C THR A 98 -19.07 -7.08 3.64
N SER A 99 -17.84 -6.76 4.01
CA SER A 99 -17.43 -5.39 4.39
C SER A 99 -17.58 -4.37 3.26
N LEU A 100 -17.60 -4.85 2.02
CA LEU A 100 -17.86 -4.04 0.83
C LEU A 100 -19.35 -3.73 0.66
N GLN A 101 -20.21 -4.31 1.49
CA GLN A 101 -21.67 -4.20 1.48
C GLN A 101 -22.28 -4.53 0.11
N PRO A 102 -22.01 -5.69 -0.50
CA PRO A 102 -22.52 -6.03 -1.83
C PRO A 102 -24.05 -6.17 -1.83
N ASP A 103 -24.69 -5.72 -2.92
CA ASP A 103 -26.04 -6.19 -3.27
C ASP A 103 -25.96 -7.62 -3.84
N LEU A 104 -24.94 -7.87 -4.67
CA LEU A 104 -24.56 -9.17 -5.22
C LEU A 104 -23.03 -9.32 -5.22
N VAL A 105 -22.55 -10.56 -5.05
CA VAL A 105 -21.14 -10.92 -5.23
C VAL A 105 -21.02 -11.79 -6.47
N HIS A 106 -20.29 -11.35 -7.49
CA HIS A 106 -19.98 -12.16 -8.66
C HIS A 106 -18.66 -12.89 -8.46
N VAL A 107 -18.70 -14.22 -8.33
CA VAL A 107 -17.51 -15.06 -8.26
C VAL A 107 -17.20 -15.60 -9.66
N CYS A 108 -16.05 -15.20 -10.22
CA CYS A 108 -15.73 -15.52 -11.60
C CYS A 108 -15.44 -17.01 -11.84
N SER A 109 -14.99 -17.77 -10.83
CA SER A 109 -14.95 -19.22 -10.89
C SER A 109 -14.90 -19.83 -9.48
N MET A 110 -15.67 -20.90 -9.28
CA MET A 110 -15.64 -21.69 -8.04
C MET A 110 -14.73 -22.94 -8.15
N LEU A 111 -14.33 -23.33 -9.37
CA LEU A 111 -13.77 -24.64 -9.69
C LEU A 111 -12.44 -24.58 -10.47
N GLU A 112 -11.79 -23.43 -10.60
CA GLU A 112 -10.63 -23.28 -11.50
C GLU A 112 -9.30 -23.76 -10.92
N ASP A 113 -8.93 -23.28 -9.73
CA ASP A 113 -7.57 -23.49 -9.22
C ASP A 113 -7.61 -24.00 -7.77
N ASN A 114 -6.71 -24.94 -7.48
CA ASN A 114 -6.57 -25.63 -6.21
C ASN A 114 -6.09 -24.72 -5.08
N ASP A 115 -5.65 -23.50 -5.43
CA ASP A 115 -5.12 -22.48 -4.51
C ASP A 115 -6.13 -21.35 -4.22
N VAL A 116 -7.29 -21.34 -4.89
CA VAL A 116 -8.30 -20.27 -4.75
C VAL A 116 -9.27 -20.57 -3.61
N VAL A 117 -9.53 -19.55 -2.80
CA VAL A 117 -10.46 -19.61 -1.68
C VAL A 117 -11.82 -19.11 -2.16
N SER A 118 -12.74 -20.00 -2.49
CA SER A 118 -14.02 -19.65 -3.12
C SER A 118 -15.26 -20.03 -2.30
N CYS A 119 -15.15 -20.99 -1.37
CA CYS A 119 -16.26 -21.46 -0.54
C CYS A 119 -16.54 -20.57 0.67
N GLN A 120 -17.78 -20.60 1.17
CA GLN A 120 -18.18 -19.90 2.39
C GLN A 120 -18.32 -20.85 3.60
N PRO A 121 -17.92 -20.44 4.81
CA PRO A 121 -18.19 -21.20 6.03
C PRO A 121 -19.68 -21.26 6.35
N ARG A 122 -20.20 -22.44 6.66
CA ARG A 122 -21.63 -22.68 6.97
C ARG A 122 -22.13 -21.96 8.22
N GLN A 123 -21.22 -21.54 9.10
CA GLN A 123 -21.54 -20.81 10.34
C GLN A 123 -21.89 -19.34 10.08
N LEU A 124 -21.66 -18.84 8.86
CA LEU A 124 -21.98 -17.49 8.44
C LEU A 124 -23.30 -17.47 7.63
N GLN A 125 -24.05 -16.37 7.71
CA GLN A 125 -25.12 -16.05 6.79
C GLN A 125 -24.57 -16.01 5.35
N PRO A 126 -25.22 -16.68 4.41
CA PRO A 126 -24.74 -16.83 3.04
C PRO A 126 -24.71 -15.48 2.32
N LEU A 127 -23.59 -15.19 1.65
CA LEU A 127 -23.47 -14.05 0.75
C LEU A 127 -24.41 -14.22 -0.46
N PRO A 128 -24.88 -13.12 -1.07
CA PRO A 128 -25.73 -13.18 -2.25
C PRO A 128 -24.87 -13.45 -3.50
N VAL A 129 -24.31 -14.65 -3.58
CA VAL A 129 -23.33 -15.02 -4.60
C VAL A 129 -24.01 -15.38 -5.91
N VAL A 130 -23.50 -14.83 -7.00
CA VAL A 130 -23.74 -15.24 -8.38
C VAL A 130 -22.41 -15.75 -8.95
N ALA A 131 -22.39 -16.89 -9.61
CA ALA A 131 -21.14 -17.46 -10.14
C ALA A 131 -21.16 -17.54 -11.67
N THR A 132 -20.02 -17.29 -12.32
CA THR A 132 -19.85 -17.72 -13.73
C THR A 132 -19.77 -19.23 -13.77
N PHE A 133 -20.54 -19.84 -14.67
CA PHE A 133 -20.65 -21.29 -14.79
C PHE A 133 -20.11 -21.77 -16.14
N TYR A 134 -19.01 -22.52 -16.09
CA TYR A 134 -18.29 -22.99 -17.26
C TYR A 134 -18.83 -24.32 -17.77
N ASP A 135 -18.69 -25.39 -16.99
CA ASP A 135 -19.15 -26.74 -17.32
C ASP A 135 -19.10 -27.69 -16.11
N LEU A 136 -19.64 -28.89 -16.28
CA LEU A 136 -19.55 -30.02 -15.34
C LEU A 136 -18.73 -31.18 -15.90
N ILE A 137 -17.77 -30.93 -16.80
CA ILE A 137 -16.99 -31.99 -17.45
C ILE A 137 -16.40 -32.97 -16.43
N PRO A 138 -15.73 -32.53 -15.33
CA PRO A 138 -15.17 -33.47 -14.36
C PRO A 138 -16.24 -34.29 -13.62
N LEU A 139 -17.43 -33.73 -13.36
CA LEU A 139 -18.54 -34.43 -12.72
C LEU A 139 -19.15 -35.50 -13.65
N LEU A 140 -19.43 -35.11 -14.90
CA LEU A 140 -20.07 -35.97 -15.90
C LEU A 140 -19.12 -37.05 -16.43
N ARG A 141 -17.82 -36.76 -16.46
CA ARG A 141 -16.75 -37.70 -16.82
C ARG A 141 -15.93 -38.14 -15.62
N HIS A 142 -16.60 -38.46 -14.51
CA HIS A 142 -15.96 -38.78 -13.23
C HIS A 142 -14.79 -39.78 -13.34
N ALA A 143 -14.96 -40.86 -14.09
CA ALA A 143 -13.92 -41.88 -14.26
C ALA A 143 -12.65 -41.34 -14.95
N ASP A 144 -12.79 -40.40 -15.88
CA ASP A 144 -11.67 -39.84 -16.65
C ASP A 144 -10.86 -38.83 -15.82
N PHE A 145 -11.51 -38.12 -14.88
CA PHE A 145 -10.89 -37.03 -14.10
C PHE A 145 -10.52 -37.43 -12.66
N PHE A 146 -11.25 -38.37 -12.04
CA PHE A 146 -11.01 -38.79 -10.65
C PHE A 146 -10.66 -40.28 -10.52
N GLY A 147 -10.69 -41.03 -11.63
CA GLY A 147 -10.46 -42.48 -11.64
C GLY A 147 -11.65 -43.28 -11.09
N THR A 148 -11.41 -44.57 -10.84
CA THR A 148 -12.43 -45.55 -10.39
C THR A 148 -12.30 -45.92 -8.91
N SER A 149 -11.40 -45.26 -8.17
CA SER A 149 -11.21 -45.49 -6.73
C SER A 149 -12.48 -45.15 -5.95
N LYS A 150 -12.86 -46.03 -5.00
CA LYS A 150 -13.97 -45.77 -4.08
C LYS A 150 -13.64 -44.78 -2.97
N VAL A 151 -12.35 -44.50 -2.73
CA VAL A 151 -11.91 -43.51 -1.75
C VAL A 151 -11.65 -42.19 -2.49
N PRO A 152 -12.40 -41.11 -2.16
CA PRO A 152 -12.25 -39.84 -2.86
C PRO A 152 -10.89 -39.21 -2.52
N SER A 153 -10.15 -38.84 -3.57
CA SER A 153 -8.90 -38.10 -3.43
C SER A 153 -9.13 -36.71 -2.80
N PRO A 154 -8.11 -36.03 -2.25
CA PRO A 154 -8.23 -34.63 -1.82
C PRO A 154 -8.83 -33.72 -2.92
N HIS A 155 -8.39 -33.88 -4.17
CA HIS A 155 -8.92 -33.16 -5.33
C HIS A 155 -10.40 -33.46 -5.59
N THR A 156 -10.81 -34.73 -5.51
CA THR A 156 -12.23 -35.11 -5.61
C THR A 156 -13.06 -34.44 -4.52
N ARG A 157 -12.59 -34.43 -3.26
CA ARG A 157 -13.32 -33.79 -2.14
C ARG A 157 -13.43 -32.27 -2.32
N TRP A 158 -12.36 -31.62 -2.77
CA TRP A 158 -12.36 -30.18 -3.08
C TRP A 158 -13.37 -29.86 -4.18
N TYR A 159 -13.36 -30.59 -5.30
CA TYR A 159 -14.27 -30.35 -6.42
C TYR A 159 -15.74 -30.50 -6.00
N TYR A 160 -16.10 -31.58 -5.32
CA TYR A 160 -17.47 -31.78 -4.85
C TYR A 160 -17.92 -30.74 -3.83
N ARG A 161 -17.01 -30.17 -3.05
CA ARG A 161 -17.32 -29.05 -2.16
C ARG A 161 -17.63 -27.78 -2.95
N GLY A 162 -16.85 -27.48 -3.99
CA GLY A 162 -17.14 -26.38 -4.90
C GLY A 162 -18.49 -26.54 -5.62
N ILE A 163 -18.87 -27.78 -5.98
CA ILE A 163 -20.19 -28.09 -6.54
C ILE A 163 -21.32 -27.80 -5.52
N GLN A 164 -21.14 -28.18 -4.25
CA GLN A 164 -22.11 -27.85 -3.20
C GLN A 164 -22.26 -26.34 -3.01
N GLU A 165 -21.15 -25.60 -3.08
CA GLU A 165 -21.17 -24.14 -2.99
C GLU A 165 -21.88 -23.51 -4.19
N LEU A 166 -21.57 -23.96 -5.41
CA LEU A 166 -22.24 -23.55 -6.65
C LEU A 166 -23.75 -23.76 -6.56
N ALA A 167 -24.21 -24.91 -6.08
CA ALA A 167 -25.64 -25.21 -5.89
C ALA A 167 -26.36 -24.24 -4.93
N SER A 168 -25.60 -23.60 -4.03
CA SER A 168 -26.14 -22.65 -3.06
C SER A 168 -26.22 -21.20 -3.56
N CYS A 169 -25.60 -20.88 -4.72
CA CYS A 169 -25.55 -19.54 -5.28
C CYS A 169 -26.95 -19.01 -5.66
N GLU A 170 -27.17 -17.70 -5.54
CA GLU A 170 -28.42 -17.03 -5.93
C GLU A 170 -28.74 -17.23 -7.42
N GLY A 171 -27.72 -17.26 -8.27
CA GLY A 171 -27.84 -17.60 -9.68
C GLY A 171 -26.50 -17.92 -10.33
N LEU A 172 -26.57 -18.35 -11.59
CA LEU A 172 -25.43 -18.71 -12.40
C LEU A 172 -25.44 -17.96 -13.73
N LEU A 173 -24.26 -17.49 -14.15
CA LEU A 173 -24.01 -16.89 -15.45
C LEU A 173 -23.32 -17.95 -16.33
N ALA A 174 -24.11 -18.72 -17.07
CA ALA A 174 -23.62 -19.80 -17.93
C ALA A 174 -23.00 -19.24 -19.21
N ILE A 175 -21.86 -19.81 -19.61
CA ILE A 175 -21.10 -19.34 -20.78
C ILE A 175 -21.64 -19.86 -22.13
N SER A 176 -22.61 -20.77 -22.10
CA SER A 176 -23.27 -21.38 -23.26
C SER A 176 -24.66 -21.88 -22.87
N GLU A 177 -25.49 -22.23 -23.86
CA GLU A 177 -26.77 -22.89 -23.57
C GLU A 177 -26.55 -24.33 -23.10
N SER A 178 -25.53 -25.01 -23.63
CA SER A 178 -25.11 -26.34 -23.14
C SER A 178 -24.81 -26.31 -21.64
N SER A 179 -23.98 -25.37 -21.18
CA SER A 179 -23.66 -25.24 -19.76
C SER A 179 -24.86 -24.80 -18.93
N ARG A 180 -25.75 -23.97 -19.49
CA ARG A 180 -27.01 -23.63 -18.82
C ARG A 180 -27.86 -24.87 -18.54
N ASN A 181 -28.00 -25.76 -19.53
CA ASN A 181 -28.75 -27.00 -19.38
C ASN A 181 -28.07 -27.96 -18.39
N GLU A 182 -26.74 -28.06 -18.40
CA GLU A 182 -26.00 -28.86 -17.42
C GLU A 182 -26.29 -28.43 -15.97
N ALA A 183 -26.33 -27.13 -15.70
CA ALA A 183 -26.68 -26.63 -14.36
C ALA A 183 -28.12 -26.99 -13.96
N ILE A 184 -29.07 -26.93 -14.90
CA ILE A 184 -30.47 -27.27 -14.66
C ILE A 184 -30.61 -28.78 -14.40
N ASP A 185 -30.05 -29.60 -15.27
CA ASP A 185 -30.24 -31.05 -15.28
C ASP A 185 -29.45 -31.76 -14.17
N HIS A 186 -28.26 -31.25 -13.80
CA HIS A 186 -27.35 -31.94 -12.89
C HIS A 186 -27.15 -31.25 -11.54
N LEU A 187 -27.42 -29.95 -11.41
CA LEU A 187 -27.32 -29.20 -10.15
C LEU A 187 -28.69 -28.76 -9.59
N ALA A 188 -29.79 -29.17 -10.23
CA ALA A 188 -31.17 -28.86 -9.83
C ALA A 188 -31.47 -27.35 -9.70
N PHE A 189 -30.82 -26.53 -10.53
CA PHE A 189 -31.19 -25.13 -10.66
C PHE A 189 -32.51 -24.97 -11.43
N THR A 190 -33.33 -23.99 -11.04
CA THR A 190 -34.50 -23.63 -11.85
C THR A 190 -34.08 -22.75 -13.03
N PRO A 191 -34.77 -22.82 -14.19
CA PRO A 191 -34.40 -22.06 -15.39
C PRO A 191 -34.27 -20.53 -15.18
N GLU A 192 -34.97 -19.97 -14.19
CA GLU A 192 -34.98 -18.54 -13.84
C GLU A 192 -33.79 -18.14 -12.95
N ARG A 193 -32.93 -19.10 -12.58
CA ARG A 193 -31.70 -18.88 -11.79
C ARG A 193 -30.42 -19.01 -12.62
N VAL A 194 -30.52 -19.46 -13.87
CA VAL A 194 -29.35 -19.70 -14.74
C VAL A 194 -29.54 -18.93 -16.03
N PHE A 195 -28.60 -18.06 -16.35
CA PHE A 195 -28.68 -17.16 -17.49
C PHE A 195 -27.53 -17.44 -18.45
N ASN A 196 -27.84 -17.61 -19.73
CA ASN A 196 -26.82 -17.77 -20.77
C ASN A 196 -26.27 -16.38 -21.15
N ILE A 197 -25.09 -16.08 -20.63
CA ILE A 197 -24.37 -14.83 -20.92
C ILE A 197 -23.46 -14.94 -22.16
N ARG A 198 -23.27 -16.16 -22.68
CA ARG A 198 -22.29 -16.50 -23.72
C ARG A 198 -20.84 -16.24 -23.29
N ALA A 199 -19.89 -16.73 -24.06
CA ALA A 199 -18.50 -16.32 -23.98
C ALA A 199 -18.20 -15.13 -24.90
N GLY A 200 -17.11 -14.42 -24.61
CA GLY A 200 -16.50 -13.47 -25.52
C GLY A 200 -15.25 -14.02 -26.21
N ILE A 201 -15.02 -13.56 -27.44
CA ILE A 201 -13.78 -13.73 -28.19
C ILE A 201 -13.06 -12.38 -28.17
N GLY A 202 -11.77 -12.40 -27.86
CA GLY A 202 -10.98 -11.18 -27.73
C GLY A 202 -10.75 -10.47 -29.08
N PRO A 203 -10.72 -9.14 -29.13
CA PRO A 203 -10.56 -8.37 -30.37
C PRO A 203 -9.18 -8.57 -31.04
N GLN A 204 -8.19 -9.10 -30.31
CA GLN A 204 -6.90 -9.47 -30.88
C GLN A 204 -7.03 -10.61 -31.90
N PHE A 205 -8.07 -11.43 -31.84
CA PHE A 205 -8.32 -12.47 -32.83
C PHE A 205 -9.11 -11.87 -34.00
N HIS A 206 -8.39 -11.60 -35.08
CA HIS A 206 -8.96 -11.12 -36.35
C HIS A 206 -8.11 -11.67 -37.50
N PRO A 207 -8.62 -11.67 -38.74
CA PRO A 207 -7.86 -12.16 -39.89
C PRO A 207 -6.61 -11.31 -40.09
N MET A 208 -5.44 -11.95 -40.07
CA MET A 208 -4.15 -11.28 -40.20
C MET A 208 -3.45 -11.71 -41.50
N PRO A 209 -3.56 -10.93 -42.59
CA PRO A 209 -2.84 -11.25 -43.82
C PRO A 209 -1.34 -11.03 -43.61
N LEU A 210 -0.58 -12.12 -43.62
CA LEU A 210 0.88 -12.08 -43.47
C LEU A 210 1.56 -11.91 -44.83
N PRO A 211 2.50 -10.97 -44.97
CA PRO A 211 3.44 -10.94 -46.09
C PRO A 211 4.17 -12.28 -46.27
N ALA A 212 4.52 -12.63 -47.51
CA ALA A 212 5.05 -13.96 -47.84
C ALA A 212 6.36 -14.31 -47.10
N ASP A 213 7.21 -13.32 -46.87
CA ASP A 213 8.45 -13.42 -46.09
C ASP A 213 8.18 -13.68 -44.61
N GLN A 214 7.28 -12.91 -43.98
CA GLN A 214 6.90 -13.12 -42.57
C GLN A 214 6.21 -14.46 -42.36
N ARG A 215 5.38 -14.88 -43.32
CA ARG A 215 4.74 -16.20 -43.32
C ARG A 215 5.79 -17.30 -43.40
N ALA A 216 6.77 -17.19 -44.29
CA ALA A 216 7.84 -18.17 -44.41
C ALA A 216 8.68 -18.26 -43.12
N GLU A 217 8.97 -17.12 -42.48
CA GLU A 217 9.70 -17.08 -41.21
C GLU A 217 8.92 -17.74 -40.08
N LEU A 218 7.62 -17.43 -39.95
CA LEU A 218 6.73 -18.05 -38.97
C LEU A 218 6.68 -19.57 -39.13
N LEU A 219 6.47 -20.05 -40.36
CA LEU A 219 6.40 -21.48 -40.64
C LEU A 219 7.74 -22.18 -40.36
N ALA A 220 8.86 -21.56 -40.74
CA ALA A 220 10.19 -22.08 -40.45
C ALA A 220 10.46 -22.21 -38.95
N ARG A 221 10.02 -21.23 -38.15
CA ARG A 221 10.17 -21.21 -36.68
C ARG A 221 9.55 -22.42 -36.00
N TYR A 222 8.39 -22.89 -36.51
CA TYR A 222 7.68 -24.04 -35.97
C TYR A 222 7.94 -25.35 -36.74
N GLY A 223 8.78 -25.33 -37.79
CA GLY A 223 9.06 -26.51 -38.62
C GLY A 223 7.88 -26.94 -39.50
N LEU A 224 7.03 -25.98 -39.87
CA LEU A 224 5.82 -26.18 -40.66
C LEU A 224 6.09 -26.00 -42.16
N SER A 225 5.37 -26.77 -42.95
CA SER A 225 5.24 -26.62 -44.39
C SER A 225 4.16 -25.61 -44.74
N ASP A 226 4.08 -25.28 -46.03
CA ASP A 226 3.16 -24.26 -46.55
C ASP A 226 1.68 -24.60 -46.36
N ALA A 227 1.36 -25.87 -46.05
CA ALA A 227 0.00 -26.31 -45.86
C ALA A 227 -0.10 -27.24 -44.64
N PHE A 228 -0.97 -26.89 -43.70
CA PHE A 228 -1.11 -27.63 -42.43
C PHE A 228 -2.52 -27.54 -41.85
N ILE A 229 -2.86 -28.57 -41.08
CA ILE A 229 -4.06 -28.72 -40.26
C ILE A 229 -3.65 -28.45 -38.82
N MET A 230 -4.40 -27.62 -38.12
CA MET A 230 -4.06 -27.18 -36.77
C MET A 230 -5.04 -27.72 -35.73
N PHE A 231 -4.49 -28.12 -34.57
CA PHE A 231 -5.23 -28.50 -33.38
C PHE A 231 -4.52 -27.99 -32.13
N LEU A 232 -5.29 -27.42 -31.19
CA LEU A 232 -4.79 -27.05 -29.87
C LEU A 232 -5.04 -28.17 -28.86
N ALA A 233 -3.97 -28.82 -28.43
CA ALA A 233 -3.99 -29.87 -27.41
C ALA A 233 -4.01 -29.28 -25.99
N ALA A 234 -4.66 -30.00 -25.09
CA ALA A 234 -4.52 -29.84 -23.64
C ALA A 234 -4.36 -31.22 -23.01
N ASP A 235 -3.80 -31.30 -21.79
CA ASP A 235 -3.58 -32.56 -21.09
C ASP A 235 -4.87 -33.10 -20.43
N THR A 236 -5.97 -33.09 -21.18
CA THR A 236 -7.28 -33.57 -20.70
C THR A 236 -7.92 -34.53 -21.71
N PRO A 237 -8.48 -35.67 -21.27
CA PRO A 237 -9.03 -36.69 -22.17
C PRO A 237 -10.16 -36.20 -23.08
N ASN A 238 -10.90 -35.16 -22.68
CA ASN A 238 -12.03 -34.63 -23.43
C ASN A 238 -11.64 -33.97 -24.75
N LYS A 239 -10.38 -33.52 -24.95
CA LYS A 239 -9.94 -32.88 -26.20
C LYS A 239 -9.77 -33.86 -27.37
N ASN A 240 -9.81 -35.17 -27.10
CA ASN A 240 -9.90 -36.23 -28.12
C ASN A 240 -8.81 -36.23 -29.20
N GLU A 241 -7.56 -35.93 -28.81
CA GLU A 241 -6.38 -36.01 -29.69
C GLU A 241 -6.27 -37.37 -30.39
N ALA A 242 -6.58 -38.47 -29.68
CA ALA A 242 -6.54 -39.82 -30.25
C ALA A 242 -7.52 -40.00 -31.41
N GLY A 243 -8.74 -39.43 -31.30
CA GLY A 243 -9.72 -39.40 -32.37
C GLY A 243 -9.21 -38.64 -33.60
N LEU A 244 -8.56 -37.49 -33.38
CA LEU A 244 -7.95 -36.71 -34.46
C LEU A 244 -6.82 -37.44 -35.18
N LEU A 245 -5.91 -38.08 -34.44
CA LEU A 245 -4.82 -38.87 -35.03
C LEU A 245 -5.40 -40.03 -35.86
N ALA A 246 -6.41 -40.72 -35.32
CA ALA A 246 -7.07 -41.81 -36.02
C ALA A 246 -7.82 -41.35 -37.28
N ALA A 247 -8.36 -40.13 -37.29
CA ALA A 247 -8.98 -39.50 -38.45
C ALA A 247 -7.94 -39.07 -39.49
N TYR A 248 -6.85 -38.42 -39.06
CA TYR A 248 -5.76 -38.02 -39.95
C TYR A 248 -5.12 -39.22 -40.66
N ALA A 249 -4.95 -40.35 -39.96
CA ALA A 249 -4.44 -41.59 -40.53
C ALA A 249 -5.34 -42.17 -41.64
N ARG A 250 -6.65 -41.89 -41.61
CA ARG A 250 -7.65 -42.31 -42.60
C ARG A 250 -7.74 -41.39 -43.83
N LEU A 251 -7.16 -40.20 -43.79
CA LEU A 251 -7.16 -39.30 -44.94
C LEU A 251 -6.47 -39.94 -46.16
N PRO A 252 -6.87 -39.61 -47.39
CA PRO A 252 -6.13 -39.97 -48.59
C PRO A 252 -4.64 -39.61 -48.49
N LYS A 253 -3.75 -40.48 -48.97
CA LYS A 253 -2.28 -40.27 -48.87
C LYS A 253 -1.81 -38.97 -49.53
N ALA A 254 -2.52 -38.50 -50.56
CA ALA A 254 -2.26 -37.20 -51.19
C ALA A 254 -2.46 -36.03 -50.20
N LEU A 255 -3.54 -36.06 -49.42
CA LEU A 255 -3.81 -35.04 -48.38
C LEU A 255 -2.81 -35.14 -47.22
N GLN A 256 -2.47 -36.35 -46.75
CA GLN A 256 -1.45 -36.54 -45.69
C GLN A 256 -0.05 -36.04 -46.12
N THR A 257 0.25 -36.10 -47.42
CA THR A 257 1.54 -35.63 -47.95
C THR A 257 1.56 -34.11 -48.13
N LYS A 258 0.42 -33.53 -48.52
CA LYS A 258 0.28 -32.09 -48.73
C LYS A 258 0.13 -31.31 -47.43
N HIS A 259 -0.62 -31.85 -46.45
CA HIS A 259 -0.98 -31.15 -45.23
C HIS A 259 -0.36 -31.80 -44.00
N GLN A 260 0.55 -31.10 -43.33
CA GLN A 260 1.06 -31.54 -42.03
C GLN A 260 -0.01 -31.38 -40.95
N LEU A 261 -0.04 -32.28 -39.97
CA LEU A 261 -0.79 -32.13 -38.74
C LEU A 261 0.07 -31.38 -37.72
N PHE A 262 -0.35 -30.18 -37.37
CA PHE A 262 0.27 -29.34 -36.36
C PHE A 262 -0.53 -29.39 -35.07
N ILE A 263 0.12 -29.87 -34.00
CA ILE A 263 -0.46 -29.96 -32.66
C ILE A 263 0.31 -29.03 -31.73
N ALA A 264 -0.38 -28.06 -31.15
CA ALA A 264 0.20 -27.11 -30.21
C ALA A 264 -0.47 -27.19 -28.84
N GLY A 265 0.32 -27.14 -27.76
CA GLY A 265 -0.18 -27.12 -26.38
C GLY A 265 0.40 -28.24 -25.51
N GLN A 266 0.01 -28.29 -24.24
CA GLN A 266 0.66 -29.17 -23.27
C GLN A 266 0.31 -30.65 -23.49
N ARG A 267 1.31 -31.44 -23.88
CA ARG A 267 1.20 -32.89 -24.03
C ARG A 267 2.53 -33.62 -23.87
N ASP A 268 2.47 -34.90 -23.56
CA ASP A 268 3.63 -35.79 -23.65
C ASP A 268 3.99 -36.04 -25.12
N ARG A 269 5.09 -35.43 -25.58
CA ARG A 269 5.60 -35.58 -26.94
C ARG A 269 5.84 -37.06 -27.30
N HIS A 270 6.43 -37.83 -26.40
CA HIS A 270 6.77 -39.22 -26.69
C HIS A 270 5.51 -40.05 -26.92
N ARG A 271 4.50 -39.92 -26.04
CA ARG A 271 3.21 -40.62 -26.18
C ARG A 271 2.48 -40.22 -27.46
N LEU A 272 2.50 -38.94 -27.80
CA LEU A 272 1.88 -38.43 -29.02
C LEU A 272 2.52 -39.06 -30.27
N TYR A 273 3.85 -38.99 -30.40
CA TYR A 273 4.55 -39.56 -31.55
C TYR A 273 4.47 -41.09 -31.60
N GLN A 274 4.50 -41.77 -30.45
CA GLN A 274 4.29 -43.21 -30.38
C GLN A 274 2.89 -43.57 -30.91
N LYS A 275 1.85 -42.85 -30.47
CA LYS A 275 0.49 -43.12 -30.92
C LYS A 275 0.30 -42.86 -32.41
N ALA A 276 0.91 -41.79 -32.90
CA ALA A 276 0.92 -41.48 -34.34
C ALA A 276 1.63 -42.59 -35.14
N ALA A 277 2.75 -43.12 -34.65
CA ALA A 277 3.47 -44.22 -35.29
C ALA A 277 2.65 -45.53 -35.30
N GLU A 278 1.96 -45.86 -34.19
CA GLU A 278 1.03 -47.00 -34.11
C GLU A 278 -0.09 -46.93 -35.16
N LEU A 279 -0.54 -45.71 -35.48
CA LEU A 279 -1.56 -45.45 -36.50
C LEU A 279 -0.99 -45.32 -37.92
N GLY A 280 0.33 -45.49 -38.11
CA GLY A 280 1.00 -45.42 -39.40
C GLY A 280 1.18 -44.00 -39.96
N ILE A 281 1.14 -42.97 -39.11
CA ILE A 281 1.38 -41.57 -39.49
C ILE A 281 2.90 -41.35 -39.62
N PRO A 282 3.41 -40.90 -40.78
CA PRO A 282 4.83 -40.61 -40.94
C PRO A 282 5.29 -39.49 -40.01
N ALA A 283 6.46 -39.63 -39.40
CA ALA A 283 7.01 -38.62 -38.46
C ALA A 283 7.10 -37.20 -39.06
N LYS A 284 7.36 -37.09 -40.37
CA LYS A 284 7.41 -35.81 -41.11
C LYS A 284 6.05 -35.11 -41.27
N SER A 285 4.96 -35.85 -41.10
CA SER A 285 3.58 -35.37 -41.25
C SER A 285 3.02 -34.82 -39.93
N LEU A 286 3.69 -35.03 -38.79
CA LEU A 286 3.27 -34.56 -37.47
C LEU A 286 4.29 -33.59 -36.88
N VAL A 287 3.85 -32.37 -36.63
CA VAL A 287 4.64 -31.32 -35.96
C VAL A 287 3.99 -31.02 -34.63
N TYR A 288 4.79 -31.03 -33.56
CA TYR A 288 4.32 -30.77 -32.19
C TYR A 288 5.15 -29.68 -31.52
N THR A 289 4.47 -28.75 -30.86
CA THR A 289 5.10 -27.80 -29.94
C THR A 289 4.33 -27.71 -28.62
N PRO A 290 5.01 -27.69 -27.46
CA PRO A 290 4.34 -27.53 -26.17
C PRO A 290 3.78 -26.12 -25.94
N PHE A 291 4.28 -25.12 -26.68
CA PHE A 291 3.95 -23.72 -26.50
C PHE A 291 4.00 -22.95 -27.83
N VAL A 292 3.09 -21.98 -27.98
CA VAL A 292 3.03 -21.02 -29.08
C VAL A 292 2.85 -19.64 -28.46
N ALA A 293 3.65 -18.66 -28.87
CA ALA A 293 3.50 -17.29 -28.41
C ALA A 293 2.17 -16.70 -28.89
N GLU A 294 1.54 -15.80 -28.12
CA GLU A 294 0.18 -15.32 -28.42
C GLU A 294 0.07 -14.62 -29.79
N ASN A 295 1.06 -13.81 -30.18
CA ASN A 295 1.10 -13.18 -31.50
C ASN A 295 1.24 -14.20 -32.63
N ASP A 296 2.07 -15.24 -32.42
CA ASP A 296 2.24 -16.31 -33.39
C ASP A 296 0.98 -17.17 -33.50
N LEU A 297 0.20 -17.32 -32.42
CA LEU A 297 -1.04 -18.09 -32.43
C LEU A 297 -2.08 -17.48 -33.38
N GLN A 298 -2.27 -16.16 -33.34
CA GLN A 298 -3.17 -15.43 -34.25
C GLN A 298 -2.74 -15.60 -35.72
N ALA A 299 -1.43 -15.48 -35.96
CA ALA A 299 -0.81 -15.65 -37.26
C ALA A 299 -0.95 -17.09 -37.78
N LEU A 300 -0.79 -18.10 -36.92
CA LEU A 300 -0.93 -19.52 -37.24
C LEU A 300 -2.39 -19.89 -37.53
N TYR A 301 -3.36 -19.37 -36.77
CA TYR A 301 -4.77 -19.53 -37.11
C TYR A 301 -5.07 -18.97 -38.51
N SER A 302 -4.61 -17.74 -38.79
CA SER A 302 -4.80 -17.09 -40.09
C SER A 302 -4.11 -17.84 -41.25
N ALA A 303 -3.03 -18.57 -40.97
CA ALA A 303 -2.24 -19.29 -41.97
C ALA A 303 -2.65 -20.76 -42.20
N CYS A 304 -3.40 -21.36 -41.27
CA CYS A 304 -3.75 -22.77 -41.35
C CYS A 304 -4.80 -23.04 -42.44
N ASN A 305 -4.77 -24.23 -43.04
CA ASN A 305 -5.78 -24.63 -44.04
C ASN A 305 -7.06 -25.17 -43.41
N LEU A 306 -6.96 -25.67 -42.19
CA LEU A 306 -8.07 -26.24 -41.45
C LEU A 306 -7.73 -26.26 -39.97
N PHE A 307 -8.59 -25.68 -39.15
CA PHE A 307 -8.60 -25.89 -37.71
C PHE A 307 -9.62 -26.97 -37.36
N VAL A 308 -9.19 -27.99 -36.61
CA VAL A 308 -10.05 -29.09 -36.18
C VAL A 308 -10.15 -29.10 -34.67
N PHE A 309 -11.37 -29.07 -34.14
CA PHE A 309 -11.61 -29.10 -32.69
C PHE A 309 -12.50 -30.29 -32.31
N PRO A 310 -11.90 -31.48 -32.12
CA PRO A 310 -12.61 -32.76 -31.99
C PRO A 310 -13.05 -33.07 -30.55
N SER A 311 -13.18 -32.06 -29.71
CA SER A 311 -13.48 -32.21 -28.29
C SER A 311 -14.83 -32.92 -28.08
N ARG A 312 -14.81 -33.93 -27.21
CA ARG A 312 -16.00 -34.70 -26.83
C ARG A 312 -16.97 -33.90 -25.97
N HIS A 313 -16.44 -32.97 -25.18
CA HIS A 313 -17.21 -32.15 -24.24
C HIS A 313 -16.51 -30.81 -24.01
N GLU A 314 -17.23 -29.71 -24.20
CA GLU A 314 -16.78 -28.33 -23.95
C GLU A 314 -17.86 -27.48 -23.30
N GLY A 315 -17.46 -26.58 -22.40
CA GLY A 315 -18.36 -25.54 -21.88
C GLY A 315 -18.66 -24.43 -22.89
N PHE A 316 -17.71 -24.10 -23.78
CA PHE A 316 -17.94 -23.19 -24.91
C PHE A 316 -17.09 -23.55 -26.14
N GLY A 317 -15.77 -23.73 -25.95
CA GLY A 317 -14.84 -23.98 -27.05
C GLY A 317 -14.17 -22.73 -27.61
N LEU A 318 -13.59 -21.88 -26.74
CA LEU A 318 -12.88 -20.66 -27.14
C LEU A 318 -11.89 -20.85 -28.31
N PRO A 319 -11.04 -21.91 -28.37
CA PRO A 319 -10.14 -22.11 -29.50
C PRO A 319 -10.83 -22.15 -30.87
N ALA A 320 -12.01 -22.76 -30.96
CA ALA A 320 -12.78 -22.78 -32.21
C ALA A 320 -13.27 -21.37 -32.57
N GLY A 321 -13.77 -20.62 -31.59
CA GLY A 321 -14.16 -19.22 -31.79
C GLY A 321 -12.99 -18.32 -32.21
N GLU A 322 -11.82 -18.46 -31.58
CA GLU A 322 -10.60 -17.73 -31.93
C GLU A 322 -10.13 -18.04 -33.35
N ALA A 323 -10.10 -19.33 -33.73
CA ALA A 323 -9.73 -19.75 -35.07
C ALA A 323 -10.70 -19.17 -36.12
N MET A 324 -12.00 -19.23 -35.85
CA MET A 324 -13.03 -18.61 -36.70
C MET A 324 -12.82 -17.10 -36.82
N ALA A 325 -12.53 -16.40 -35.72
CA ALA A 325 -12.29 -14.96 -35.72
C ALA A 325 -11.07 -14.58 -36.56
N CYS A 326 -10.03 -15.41 -36.58
CA CYS A 326 -8.85 -15.26 -37.44
C CYS A 326 -9.08 -15.69 -38.91
N GLY A 327 -10.27 -16.14 -39.28
CA GLY A 327 -10.58 -16.57 -40.63
C GLY A 327 -10.09 -17.98 -40.98
N ALA A 328 -9.75 -18.81 -39.98
CA ALA A 328 -9.41 -20.21 -40.19
C ALA A 328 -10.67 -21.01 -40.59
N PRO A 329 -10.63 -21.80 -41.69
CA PRO A 329 -11.64 -22.81 -41.95
C PRO A 329 -11.72 -23.75 -40.75
N THR A 330 -12.85 -23.78 -40.05
CA THR A 330 -12.97 -24.45 -38.75
C THR A 330 -14.04 -25.53 -38.80
N ILE A 331 -13.71 -26.72 -38.32
CA ILE A 331 -14.66 -27.82 -38.10
C ILE A 331 -14.59 -28.31 -36.65
N VAL A 332 -15.74 -28.66 -36.08
CA VAL A 332 -15.87 -28.96 -34.65
C VAL A 332 -16.74 -30.20 -34.40
N SER A 333 -16.71 -30.74 -33.20
CA SER A 333 -17.63 -31.81 -32.82
C SER A 333 -19.09 -31.35 -32.75
N ASN A 334 -20.03 -32.25 -33.02
CA ASN A 334 -21.48 -31.99 -32.98
C ASN A 334 -22.11 -32.10 -31.58
N THR A 335 -21.30 -32.10 -30.52
CA THR A 335 -21.75 -32.31 -29.14
C THR A 335 -21.56 -31.05 -28.29
N THR A 336 -22.36 -30.94 -27.21
CA THR A 336 -22.25 -29.87 -26.18
C THR A 336 -22.40 -28.46 -26.76
N SER A 337 -21.49 -27.53 -26.42
CA SER A 337 -21.55 -26.12 -26.84
C SER A 337 -21.01 -25.85 -28.24
N LEU A 338 -20.34 -26.80 -28.89
CA LEU A 338 -19.68 -26.54 -30.18
C LEU A 338 -20.65 -26.23 -31.33
N PRO A 339 -21.83 -26.87 -31.44
CA PRO A 339 -22.85 -26.51 -32.44
C PRO A 339 -23.34 -25.06 -32.35
N GLU A 340 -23.48 -24.50 -31.14
CA GLU A 340 -23.90 -23.11 -30.96
C GLU A 340 -22.79 -22.11 -31.32
N VAL A 341 -21.52 -22.47 -31.12
CA VAL A 341 -20.37 -21.62 -31.48
C VAL A 341 -20.19 -21.58 -33.00
N ILE A 342 -20.11 -22.74 -33.66
CA ILE A 342 -19.94 -22.79 -35.11
C ILE A 342 -21.19 -22.28 -35.83
N GLY A 343 -22.39 -22.52 -35.29
CA GLY A 343 -23.66 -22.10 -35.90
C GLY A 343 -23.91 -22.71 -37.28
N ARG A 344 -23.25 -23.84 -37.59
CA ARG A 344 -23.23 -24.46 -38.92
C ARG A 344 -23.10 -25.97 -38.84
N GLU A 345 -24.18 -26.69 -39.10
CA GLU A 345 -24.27 -28.15 -38.94
C GLU A 345 -23.34 -28.92 -39.89
N ASP A 346 -23.20 -28.44 -41.13
CA ASP A 346 -22.40 -29.10 -42.16
C ASP A 346 -20.87 -28.91 -42.03
N ALA A 347 -20.46 -28.20 -40.96
CA ALA A 347 -19.08 -28.05 -40.49
C ALA A 347 -18.85 -28.79 -39.15
N THR A 348 -19.75 -29.72 -38.79
CA THR A 348 -19.61 -30.56 -37.59
C THR A 348 -19.38 -32.03 -37.91
N PHE A 349 -18.93 -32.79 -36.93
CA PHE A 349 -18.69 -34.24 -37.02
C PHE A 349 -18.94 -34.94 -35.68
N ASP A 350 -19.10 -36.26 -35.70
CA ASP A 350 -19.20 -37.06 -34.47
C ASP A 350 -17.78 -37.28 -33.88
N PRO A 351 -17.50 -36.82 -32.64
CA PRO A 351 -16.18 -37.00 -32.02
C PRO A 351 -15.81 -38.45 -31.70
N GLU A 352 -16.79 -39.35 -31.56
CA GLU A 352 -16.52 -40.77 -31.24
C GLU A 352 -16.29 -41.62 -32.50
N ASP A 353 -16.54 -41.06 -33.69
CA ASP A 353 -16.32 -41.72 -34.97
C ASP A 353 -15.20 -41.04 -35.78
N PRO A 354 -13.97 -41.58 -35.77
CA PRO A 354 -12.87 -41.02 -36.56
C PRO A 354 -13.11 -41.01 -38.07
N ASP A 355 -14.01 -41.85 -38.60
CA ASP A 355 -14.38 -41.82 -40.02
C ASP A 355 -15.25 -40.59 -40.33
N SER A 356 -16.15 -40.20 -39.42
CA SER A 356 -16.89 -38.92 -39.46
C SER A 356 -15.95 -37.71 -39.46
N ILE A 357 -14.96 -37.69 -38.56
CA ILE A 357 -13.95 -36.63 -38.49
C ILE A 357 -13.17 -36.55 -39.83
N ALA A 358 -12.69 -37.70 -40.33
CA ALA A 358 -11.91 -37.76 -41.57
C ALA A 358 -12.73 -37.31 -42.79
N ALA A 359 -14.01 -37.70 -42.88
CA ALA A 359 -14.90 -37.28 -43.96
C ALA A 359 -15.10 -35.76 -43.95
N CYS A 360 -15.28 -35.15 -42.78
CA CYS A 360 -15.42 -33.70 -42.64
C CYS A 360 -14.12 -32.96 -43.00
N MET A 361 -12.97 -33.49 -42.58
CA MET A 361 -11.65 -32.98 -43.00
C MET A 361 -11.46 -33.05 -44.52
N CYS A 362 -11.78 -34.18 -45.16
CA CYS A 362 -11.70 -34.34 -46.61
C CYS A 362 -12.62 -33.35 -47.33
N LYS A 363 -13.87 -33.20 -46.87
CA LYS A 363 -14.84 -32.25 -47.44
C LYS A 363 -14.25 -30.84 -47.51
N VAL A 364 -13.54 -30.38 -46.47
CA VAL A 364 -12.93 -29.04 -46.47
C VAL A 364 -11.67 -28.99 -47.33
N LEU A 365 -10.76 -29.97 -47.21
CA LEU A 365 -9.45 -29.93 -47.86
C LEU A 365 -9.51 -30.19 -49.38
N GLU A 366 -10.52 -30.91 -49.87
CA GLU A 366 -10.70 -31.20 -51.30
C GLU A 366 -11.63 -30.20 -52.00
N ASN A 367 -12.35 -29.35 -51.25
CA ASN A 367 -13.26 -28.35 -51.79
C ASN A 367 -12.82 -26.92 -51.42
N PRO A 368 -11.98 -26.27 -52.25
CA PRO A 368 -11.51 -24.90 -52.00
C PRO A 368 -12.65 -23.87 -51.85
N ALA A 369 -13.79 -24.08 -52.52
CA ALA A 369 -14.94 -23.18 -52.39
C ALA A 369 -15.56 -23.27 -51.00
N PHE A 370 -15.76 -24.49 -50.48
CA PHE A 370 -16.28 -24.70 -49.12
C PHE A 370 -15.28 -24.24 -48.06
N GLN A 371 -13.98 -24.47 -48.28
CA GLN A 371 -12.92 -23.94 -47.41
C GLN A 371 -12.96 -22.40 -47.32
N GLN A 372 -13.05 -21.71 -48.46
CA GLN A 372 -13.14 -20.25 -48.51
C GLN A 372 -14.44 -19.73 -47.89
N GLU A 373 -15.53 -20.47 -48.07
CA GLU A 373 -16.82 -20.17 -47.44
C GLU A 373 -16.73 -20.22 -45.91
N LEU A 374 -16.11 -21.26 -45.35
CA LEU A 374 -15.86 -21.35 -43.90
C LEU A 374 -14.94 -20.24 -43.40
N ALA A 375 -13.87 -19.93 -44.13
CA ALA A 375 -12.95 -18.84 -43.80
C ALA A 375 -13.64 -17.47 -43.77
N SER A 376 -14.58 -17.23 -44.68
CA SER A 376 -15.33 -15.96 -44.77
C SER A 376 -16.47 -15.89 -43.74
N TYR A 377 -17.09 -17.02 -43.42
CA TYR A 377 -18.16 -17.14 -42.44
C TYR A 377 -17.64 -17.01 -40.99
N GLY A 378 -16.47 -17.58 -40.71
CA GLY A 378 -15.87 -17.61 -39.37
C GLY A 378 -15.87 -16.26 -38.64
N PRO A 379 -15.29 -15.19 -39.21
CA PRO A 379 -15.22 -13.89 -38.57
C PRO A 379 -16.60 -13.26 -38.31
N LEU A 380 -17.57 -13.47 -39.19
CA LEU A 380 -18.93 -12.95 -39.04
C LEU A 380 -19.66 -13.63 -37.87
N GLN A 381 -19.53 -14.95 -37.76
CA GLN A 381 -20.14 -15.71 -36.67
C GLN A 381 -19.41 -15.45 -35.35
N ALA A 382 -18.07 -15.42 -35.34
CA ALA A 382 -17.26 -15.09 -34.17
C ALA A 382 -17.56 -13.66 -33.65
N GLY A 383 -17.82 -12.70 -34.55
CA GLY A 383 -18.20 -11.33 -34.19
C GLY A 383 -19.50 -11.20 -33.37
N ARG A 384 -20.30 -12.27 -33.25
CA ARG A 384 -21.49 -12.32 -32.37
C ARG A 384 -21.15 -12.62 -30.91
N PHE A 385 -19.91 -13.04 -30.63
CA PHE A 385 -19.41 -13.43 -29.32
C PHE A 385 -18.37 -12.42 -28.85
N THR A 386 -18.82 -11.25 -28.39
CA THR A 386 -17.94 -10.22 -27.84
C THR A 386 -18.05 -10.18 -26.31
N TRP A 387 -16.97 -9.74 -25.65
CA TRP A 387 -17.00 -9.50 -24.20
C TRP A 387 -18.01 -8.43 -23.81
N GLN A 388 -18.22 -7.42 -24.67
CA GLN A 388 -19.24 -6.39 -24.47
C GLN A 388 -20.66 -6.97 -24.47
N ALA A 389 -21.00 -7.81 -25.46
CA ALA A 389 -22.30 -8.47 -25.50
C ALA A 389 -22.50 -9.45 -24.33
N SER A 390 -21.43 -10.12 -23.87
CA SER A 390 -21.50 -10.98 -22.68
C SER A 390 -21.72 -10.18 -21.39
N ALA A 391 -21.04 -9.03 -21.26
CA ALA A 391 -21.23 -8.13 -20.12
C ALA A 391 -22.64 -7.53 -20.07
N GLU A 392 -23.21 -7.14 -21.22
CA GLU A 392 -24.59 -6.66 -21.32
C GLU A 392 -25.59 -7.71 -20.82
N ARG A 393 -25.48 -8.95 -21.33
CA ARG A 393 -26.29 -10.08 -20.86
C ARG A 393 -26.06 -10.39 -19.38
N GLY A 394 -24.82 -10.24 -18.91
CA GLY A 394 -24.45 -10.42 -17.51
C GLY A 394 -25.14 -9.40 -16.60
N TRP A 395 -25.18 -8.13 -17.00
CA TRP A 395 -25.91 -7.09 -16.27
C TRP A 395 -27.42 -7.36 -16.24
N ASP A 396 -28.02 -7.73 -17.38
CA ASP A 396 -29.46 -8.09 -17.43
C ASP A 396 -29.79 -9.26 -16.49
N ALA A 397 -28.91 -10.26 -16.43
CA ALA A 397 -29.05 -11.41 -15.53
C ALA A 397 -28.93 -11.00 -14.05
N LEU A 398 -27.94 -10.18 -13.70
CA LEU A 398 -27.73 -9.69 -12.33
C LEU A 398 -28.91 -8.84 -11.85
N GLU A 399 -29.43 -7.95 -12.70
CA GLU A 399 -30.62 -7.14 -12.41
C GLU A 399 -31.85 -8.03 -12.15
N ALA A 400 -32.08 -9.05 -12.99
CA ALA A 400 -33.18 -10.00 -12.80
C ALA A 400 -33.04 -10.81 -11.49
N ILE A 401 -31.82 -11.23 -11.13
CA ILE A 401 -31.54 -11.94 -9.87
C ILE A 401 -31.81 -11.02 -8.66
N LEU A 402 -31.38 -9.76 -8.72
CA LEU A 402 -31.57 -8.80 -7.65
C LEU A 402 -33.06 -8.43 -7.47
N GLU A 403 -33.81 -8.24 -8.56
CA GLU A 403 -35.24 -7.97 -8.51
C GLU A 403 -36.00 -9.13 -7.85
N ARG A 404 -35.64 -10.38 -8.21
CA ARG A 404 -36.22 -11.56 -7.57
C ARG A 404 -35.93 -11.62 -6.08
N ARG A 405 -34.69 -11.34 -5.65
CA ARG A 405 -34.32 -11.27 -4.22
C ARG A 405 -35.15 -10.23 -3.48
N SER A 406 -35.30 -9.05 -4.09
CA SER A 406 -36.07 -7.94 -3.52
C SER A 406 -37.54 -8.34 -3.32
N ARG A 407 -38.17 -9.00 -4.31
CA ARG A 407 -39.53 -9.55 -4.20
C ARG A 407 -39.68 -10.61 -3.11
N GLN A 408 -38.61 -11.33 -2.78
CA GLN A 408 -38.57 -12.33 -1.69
C GLN A 408 -38.33 -11.70 -0.31
N GLY A 409 -38.28 -10.36 -0.20
CA GLY A 409 -38.00 -9.67 1.05
C GLY A 409 -36.56 -9.84 1.55
N ARG A 410 -35.65 -10.33 0.70
CA ARG A 410 -34.23 -10.52 1.02
C ARG A 410 -33.49 -9.23 0.73
N THR A 411 -33.24 -8.43 1.78
CA THR A 411 -32.54 -7.15 1.68
C THR A 411 -31.01 -7.31 1.58
N ARG A 412 -30.31 -6.20 1.35
CA ARG A 412 -28.85 -6.11 1.41
C ARG A 412 -28.34 -6.66 2.74
N ILE A 413 -27.30 -7.48 2.69
CA ILE A 413 -26.73 -8.09 3.90
C ILE A 413 -25.88 -7.02 4.59
N ALA A 414 -26.38 -6.48 5.70
CA ALA A 414 -25.67 -5.49 6.52
C ALA A 414 -24.73 -6.15 7.54
N SER A 415 -25.06 -7.37 7.99
CA SER A 415 -24.24 -8.16 8.91
C SER A 415 -24.66 -9.63 8.93
N VAL A 416 -23.77 -10.48 9.44
CA VAL A 416 -23.94 -11.93 9.51
C VAL A 416 -24.03 -12.37 10.98
N LEU A 417 -25.23 -12.53 11.54
CA LEU A 417 -25.37 -12.90 12.97
C LEU A 417 -26.29 -14.12 13.22
N PRO A 418 -26.01 -14.95 14.26
CA PRO A 418 -26.81 -16.12 14.67
C PRO A 418 -27.96 -15.81 15.67
N LYS A 419 -28.77 -16.83 16.05
CA LYS A 419 -30.00 -16.76 16.88
C LYS A 419 -29.73 -16.34 18.35
N ARG A 420 -30.65 -15.58 18.98
CA ARG A 420 -30.64 -14.89 20.32
C ARG A 420 -29.31 -14.97 21.08
N LEU A 421 -28.60 -13.84 21.08
CA LEU A 421 -27.19 -13.72 21.49
C LEU A 421 -27.03 -13.65 23.02
N SER A 422 -25.98 -14.28 23.53
CA SER A 422 -25.54 -14.21 24.92
C SER A 422 -24.73 -12.94 25.18
N LEU A 423 -25.02 -12.21 26.27
CA LEU A 423 -24.43 -10.92 26.59
C LEU A 423 -23.86 -10.90 28.02
N ALA A 424 -22.57 -10.61 28.16
CA ALA A 424 -21.97 -10.25 29.44
C ALA A 424 -22.13 -8.75 29.68
N PHE A 425 -22.81 -8.36 30.76
CA PHE A 425 -23.01 -6.98 31.14
C PHE A 425 -22.12 -6.64 32.35
N VAL A 426 -21.03 -5.91 32.09
CA VAL A 426 -20.00 -5.55 33.06
C VAL A 426 -20.29 -4.14 33.59
N SER A 427 -20.64 -4.02 34.86
CA SER A 427 -21.02 -2.74 35.48
C SER A 427 -20.88 -2.80 37.01
N PRO A 428 -20.55 -1.69 37.69
CA PRO A 428 -20.92 -1.56 39.10
C PRO A 428 -22.46 -1.66 39.23
N LEU A 429 -22.94 -2.22 40.33
CA LEU A 429 -24.36 -2.47 40.60
C LEU A 429 -24.72 -1.97 42.03
N PRO A 430 -25.99 -1.62 42.32
CA PRO A 430 -26.38 -1.24 43.69
C PRO A 430 -25.96 -2.33 44.68
N PRO A 431 -25.34 -2.05 45.84
CA PRO A 431 -25.48 -0.81 46.63
C PRO A 431 -24.48 0.31 46.32
N GLN A 432 -23.60 0.17 45.31
CA GLN A 432 -22.70 1.28 44.96
C GLN A 432 -23.51 2.51 44.53
N ASP A 433 -23.34 3.62 45.26
CA ASP A 433 -24.08 4.86 45.04
C ASP A 433 -23.48 5.67 43.88
N THR A 434 -23.78 5.23 42.66
CA THR A 434 -23.32 5.89 41.42
C THR A 434 -24.44 6.00 40.41
N ALA A 435 -24.38 7.03 39.55
CA ALA A 435 -25.32 7.19 38.45
C ALA A 435 -25.29 5.99 37.48
N VAL A 436 -24.12 5.39 37.26
CA VAL A 436 -23.95 4.20 36.40
C VAL A 436 -24.65 2.97 36.99
N ALA A 437 -24.52 2.73 38.30
CA ALA A 437 -25.18 1.60 38.96
C ALA A 437 -26.71 1.73 38.93
N ALA A 438 -27.24 2.95 39.13
CA ALA A 438 -28.68 3.23 39.03
C ALA A 438 -29.20 3.04 37.59
N TYR A 439 -28.47 3.56 36.60
CA TYR A 439 -28.79 3.39 35.17
C TYR A 439 -28.83 1.91 34.75
N SER A 440 -27.81 1.15 35.11
CA SER A 440 -27.72 -0.30 34.81
C SER A 440 -28.90 -1.07 35.40
N ALA A 441 -29.31 -0.76 36.64
CA ALA A 441 -30.46 -1.41 37.29
C ALA A 441 -31.80 -1.13 36.58
N GLU A 442 -31.96 0.04 35.95
CA GLU A 442 -33.17 0.42 35.20
C GLU A 442 -33.21 -0.21 33.79
N LEU A 443 -32.05 -0.31 33.12
CA LEU A 443 -31.93 -0.79 31.75
C LEU A 443 -32.09 -2.33 31.62
N LEU A 444 -31.44 -3.08 32.52
CA LEU A 444 -31.25 -4.54 32.40
C LEU A 444 -32.55 -5.35 32.21
N PRO A 445 -33.66 -5.12 32.94
CA PRO A 445 -34.90 -5.89 32.77
C PRO A 445 -35.53 -5.75 31.37
N SER A 446 -35.39 -4.58 30.75
CA SER A 446 -35.91 -4.32 29.41
C SER A 446 -34.96 -4.84 28.33
N LEU A 447 -33.64 -4.75 28.55
CA LEU A 447 -32.61 -5.24 27.64
C LEU A 447 -32.61 -6.78 27.51
N ALA A 448 -32.99 -7.49 28.59
CA ALA A 448 -33.13 -8.96 28.62
C ALA A 448 -34.16 -9.54 27.64
N ARG A 449 -35.00 -8.68 27.03
CA ARG A 449 -35.90 -9.10 25.93
C ARG A 449 -35.16 -9.36 24.63
N HIS A 450 -33.95 -8.83 24.49
CA HIS A 450 -33.12 -8.90 23.28
C HIS A 450 -31.97 -9.92 23.42
N TYR A 451 -31.42 -10.09 24.62
CA TYR A 451 -30.25 -10.93 24.91
C TYR A 451 -30.47 -11.91 26.06
N ASP A 452 -29.67 -12.98 26.09
CA ASP A 452 -29.47 -13.79 27.30
C ASP A 452 -28.32 -13.19 28.14
N ILE A 453 -28.66 -12.51 29.25
CA ILE A 453 -27.73 -11.62 29.97
C ILE A 453 -27.13 -12.30 31.20
N THR A 454 -25.80 -12.26 31.34
CA THR A 454 -25.06 -12.52 32.59
C THR A 454 -24.41 -11.25 33.11
N LEU A 455 -24.53 -10.96 34.40
CA LEU A 455 -23.93 -9.79 35.04
C LEU A 455 -22.51 -10.07 35.52
N VAL A 456 -21.61 -9.09 35.39
CA VAL A 456 -20.23 -9.15 35.88
C VAL A 456 -19.93 -7.92 36.74
N SER A 457 -19.68 -8.13 38.03
CA SER A 457 -19.39 -7.07 39.02
C SER A 457 -18.45 -7.59 40.13
N GLU A 458 -17.65 -6.72 40.74
CA GLU A 458 -16.78 -7.09 41.89
C GLU A 458 -17.59 -7.42 43.14
N GLU A 459 -18.67 -6.68 43.41
CA GLU A 459 -19.49 -6.81 44.61
C GLU A 459 -20.87 -7.42 44.33
N GLU A 460 -21.55 -7.89 45.38
CA GLU A 460 -22.94 -8.35 45.31
C GLU A 460 -23.94 -7.21 45.14
N THR A 461 -25.06 -7.48 44.43
CA THR A 461 -26.11 -6.49 44.26
C THR A 461 -27.25 -6.62 45.26
N SER A 462 -27.68 -5.50 45.85
CA SER A 462 -28.86 -5.41 46.70
C SER A 462 -30.16 -5.18 45.92
N GLU A 463 -30.10 -4.98 44.60
CA GLU A 463 -31.27 -4.70 43.77
C GLU A 463 -32.03 -5.98 43.38
N HIS A 464 -33.19 -6.17 43.99
CA HIS A 464 -34.05 -7.33 43.78
C HIS A 464 -34.46 -7.58 42.32
N ARG A 465 -34.59 -6.53 41.50
CA ARG A 465 -34.92 -6.66 40.06
C ARG A 465 -33.83 -7.39 39.26
N LEU A 466 -32.61 -7.49 39.78
CA LEU A 466 -31.46 -8.08 39.10
C LEU A 466 -31.14 -9.51 39.56
N TRP A 467 -31.81 -10.04 40.60
CA TRP A 467 -31.53 -11.37 41.15
C TRP A 467 -31.83 -12.52 40.18
N GLY A 468 -32.64 -12.28 39.15
CA GLY A 468 -32.97 -13.27 38.12
C GLY A 468 -31.88 -13.49 37.07
N PHE A 469 -30.82 -12.68 37.05
CA PHE A 469 -29.73 -12.81 36.09
C PHE A 469 -28.58 -13.66 36.66
N PRO A 470 -28.00 -14.59 35.88
CA PRO A 470 -26.75 -15.25 36.24
C PRO A 470 -25.65 -14.22 36.51
N ARG A 471 -24.76 -14.49 37.47
CA ARG A 471 -23.68 -13.57 37.88
C ARG A 471 -22.32 -14.25 37.87
N LEU A 472 -21.27 -13.49 37.52
CA LEU A 472 -19.88 -13.91 37.58
C LEU A 472 -19.03 -12.84 38.27
N THR A 473 -18.01 -13.28 39.02
CA THR A 473 -16.93 -12.38 39.46
C THR A 473 -16.07 -11.99 38.25
N PRO A 474 -15.28 -10.90 38.29
CA PRO A 474 -14.35 -10.55 37.21
C PRO A 474 -13.40 -11.70 36.84
N GLN A 475 -12.94 -12.46 37.84
CA GLN A 475 -12.05 -13.60 37.62
C GLN A 475 -12.75 -14.77 36.94
N ASP A 476 -13.96 -15.13 37.38
CA ASP A 476 -14.77 -16.18 36.75
C ASP A 476 -15.22 -15.79 35.34
N PHE A 477 -15.51 -14.50 35.14
CA PHE A 477 -15.80 -13.95 33.82
C PHE A 477 -14.61 -14.15 32.90
N LEU A 478 -13.38 -13.81 33.29
CA LEU A 478 -12.19 -14.06 32.44
C LEU A 478 -12.01 -15.54 32.08
N ALA A 479 -12.31 -16.45 33.01
CA ALA A 479 -12.25 -17.89 32.75
C ALA A 479 -13.31 -18.38 31.74
N GLN A 480 -14.47 -17.72 31.72
CA GLN A 480 -15.66 -18.15 30.95
C GLN A 480 -16.04 -17.20 29.82
N ALA A 481 -15.28 -16.12 29.61
CA ALA A 481 -15.62 -15.02 28.71
C ALA A 481 -15.91 -15.45 27.27
N ARG A 482 -15.35 -16.60 26.86
CA ARG A 482 -15.52 -17.22 25.54
C ARG A 482 -16.95 -17.65 25.22
N ARG A 483 -17.83 -17.76 26.23
CA ARG A 483 -19.22 -18.21 26.05
C ARG A 483 -20.18 -17.08 25.65
N PHE A 484 -19.72 -15.82 25.63
CA PHE A 484 -20.56 -14.65 25.38
C PHE A 484 -20.40 -14.12 23.96
N ASP A 485 -21.52 -13.89 23.28
CA ASP A 485 -21.57 -13.29 21.93
C ASP A 485 -21.36 -11.77 21.96
N ARG A 486 -21.71 -11.12 23.08
CA ARG A 486 -21.57 -9.68 23.34
C ARG A 486 -20.96 -9.45 24.72
N VAL A 487 -20.12 -8.43 24.87
CA VAL A 487 -19.59 -7.96 26.15
C VAL A 487 -19.76 -6.46 26.21
N VAL A 488 -20.48 -5.95 27.20
CA VAL A 488 -20.75 -4.52 27.37
C VAL A 488 -20.16 -4.05 28.69
N TYR A 489 -19.31 -3.04 28.64
CA TYR A 489 -18.68 -2.37 29.78
C TYR A 489 -19.36 -1.02 30.05
N GLN A 490 -19.73 -0.77 31.30
CA GLN A 490 -20.26 0.53 31.76
C GLN A 490 -19.17 1.28 32.52
N ILE A 491 -18.57 2.29 31.89
CA ILE A 491 -17.38 3.00 32.40
C ILE A 491 -17.69 4.49 32.62
N GLY A 492 -17.45 4.96 33.85
CA GLY A 492 -17.45 6.38 34.22
C GLY A 492 -16.12 6.82 34.83
N ASN A 493 -15.98 8.10 35.15
CA ASN A 493 -14.77 8.71 35.71
C ASN A 493 -14.67 8.52 37.24
N SER A 494 -14.60 7.26 37.69
CA SER A 494 -14.51 6.88 39.10
C SER A 494 -13.63 5.64 39.30
N SER A 495 -12.97 5.53 40.47
CA SER A 495 -12.11 4.40 40.82
C SER A 495 -12.85 3.05 40.84
N LEU A 496 -14.17 3.04 40.95
CA LEU A 496 -15.01 1.84 40.86
C LEU A 496 -14.97 1.15 39.49
N HIS A 497 -14.47 1.84 38.45
CA HIS A 497 -14.32 1.28 37.10
C HIS A 497 -12.91 0.74 36.83
N ARG A 498 -11.99 0.82 37.80
CA ARG A 498 -10.58 0.44 37.65
C ARG A 498 -10.40 -1.00 37.18
N TYR A 499 -11.13 -1.96 37.76
CA TYR A 499 -11.07 -3.37 37.37
C TYR A 499 -11.51 -3.59 35.90
N GLN A 500 -12.44 -2.77 35.41
CA GLN A 500 -12.90 -2.84 34.03
C GLN A 500 -11.79 -2.40 33.07
N ILE A 501 -11.15 -1.27 33.34
CA ILE A 501 -10.12 -0.67 32.46
C ILE A 501 -8.79 -1.42 32.54
N GLU A 502 -8.36 -1.82 33.73
CA GLU A 502 -7.00 -2.34 33.94
C GLU A 502 -6.93 -3.86 33.85
N THR A 503 -8.02 -4.56 34.17
CA THR A 503 -8.02 -6.02 34.30
C THR A 503 -8.85 -6.72 33.22
N LEU A 504 -10.08 -6.25 33.00
CA LEU A 504 -11.03 -6.94 32.11
C LEU A 504 -10.87 -6.53 30.65
N LEU A 505 -10.99 -5.24 30.34
CA LEU A 505 -11.03 -4.71 28.97
C LEU A 505 -9.77 -5.11 28.14
N PRO A 506 -8.53 -5.03 28.66
CA PRO A 506 -7.33 -5.43 27.91
C PRO A 506 -7.26 -6.95 27.64
N ARG A 507 -7.98 -7.77 28.41
CA ARG A 507 -7.97 -9.24 28.30
C ARG A 507 -9.20 -9.78 27.58
N CYS A 508 -10.31 -9.04 27.65
CA CYS A 508 -11.58 -9.34 27.02
C CYS A 508 -12.20 -8.06 26.46
N PRO A 509 -11.78 -7.62 25.26
CA PRO A 509 -12.38 -6.47 24.60
C PRO A 509 -13.91 -6.57 24.49
N GLY A 510 -14.59 -5.45 24.66
CA GLY A 510 -16.05 -5.35 24.60
C GLY A 510 -16.50 -3.95 24.19
N LEU A 511 -17.79 -3.78 23.96
CA LEU A 511 -18.39 -2.46 23.77
C LEU A 511 -18.27 -1.66 25.06
N VAL A 512 -17.84 -0.41 24.97
CA VAL A 512 -17.73 0.48 26.14
C VAL A 512 -18.82 1.54 26.06
N VAL A 513 -19.69 1.60 27.05
CA VAL A 513 -20.57 2.75 27.28
C VAL A 513 -19.82 3.72 28.18
N LEU A 514 -19.43 4.85 27.60
CA LEU A 514 -18.69 5.92 28.27
C LEU A 514 -19.69 6.94 28.82
N HIS A 515 -19.76 7.03 30.15
CA HIS A 515 -20.70 7.91 30.86
C HIS A 515 -20.18 9.33 31.04
N ASP A 516 -18.87 9.55 30.91
CA ASP A 516 -18.21 10.85 31.03
C ASP A 516 -17.33 11.11 29.79
N ALA A 517 -17.26 12.35 29.30
CA ALA A 517 -16.38 12.72 28.19
C ALA A 517 -14.88 12.60 28.52
N SER A 518 -14.47 12.52 29.78
CA SER A 518 -13.06 12.47 30.17
C SER A 518 -12.85 11.52 31.34
N LEU A 519 -11.90 10.60 31.18
CA LEU A 519 -11.41 9.70 32.22
C LEU A 519 -10.11 10.20 32.85
N SER A 520 -9.71 11.46 32.59
CA SER A 520 -8.39 11.99 33.00
C SER A 520 -8.14 11.90 34.50
N ASP A 521 -9.14 12.21 35.32
CA ASP A 521 -9.00 12.14 36.79
C ASP A 521 -8.77 10.71 37.26
N LEU A 522 -9.52 9.74 36.70
CA LEU A 522 -9.33 8.32 36.98
C LEU A 522 -7.95 7.83 36.57
N MET A 523 -7.51 8.16 35.35
CA MET A 523 -6.22 7.73 34.81
C MET A 523 -5.05 8.30 35.61
N TYR A 524 -5.12 9.59 35.96
CA TYR A 524 -4.12 10.24 36.80
C TYR A 524 -4.09 9.63 38.21
N THR A 525 -5.24 9.58 38.89
CA THR A 525 -5.35 9.06 40.27
C THR A 525 -4.85 7.62 40.35
N SER A 526 -5.23 6.76 39.39
CA SER A 526 -4.72 5.38 39.35
C SER A 526 -3.20 5.32 39.20
N SER A 527 -2.62 6.09 38.28
CA SER A 527 -1.17 6.12 38.06
C SER A 527 -0.41 6.61 39.30
N SER A 528 -0.93 7.62 39.99
CA SER A 528 -0.35 8.19 41.22
C SER A 528 -0.43 7.22 42.39
N GLU A 529 -1.58 6.57 42.63
CA GLU A 529 -1.75 5.60 43.71
C GLU A 529 -0.86 4.36 43.55
N ARG A 530 -0.56 3.98 42.30
CA ARG A 530 0.36 2.87 41.98
C ARG A 530 1.84 3.28 42.03
N GLY A 531 2.15 4.55 42.30
CA GLY A 531 3.51 5.08 42.31
C GLY A 531 4.16 5.15 40.93
N ARG A 532 3.37 5.31 39.87
CA ARG A 532 3.82 5.31 38.46
C ARG A 532 3.29 6.54 37.70
N PRO A 533 3.64 7.77 38.13
CA PRO A 533 3.14 9.01 37.50
C PRO A 533 3.52 9.13 36.01
N ASP A 534 4.63 8.51 35.59
CA ASP A 534 5.10 8.51 34.20
C ASP A 534 4.11 7.80 33.24
N GLU A 535 3.29 6.86 33.73
CA GLU A 535 2.25 6.20 32.92
C GLU A 535 1.21 7.23 32.43
N PHE A 536 0.89 8.25 33.22
CA PHE A 536 -0.03 9.32 32.81
C PHE A 536 0.58 10.21 31.74
N GLN A 537 1.85 10.60 31.90
CA GLN A 537 2.58 11.40 30.90
C GLN A 537 2.74 10.63 29.58
N ALA A 538 3.03 9.33 29.65
CA ALA A 538 3.07 8.44 28.49
C ALA A 538 1.72 8.38 27.76
N GLY A 539 0.62 8.22 28.50
CA GLY A 539 -0.73 8.23 27.94
C GLY A 539 -1.09 9.58 27.30
N LEU A 540 -0.67 10.69 27.92
CA LEU A 540 -0.87 12.04 27.39
C LEU A 540 -0.12 12.25 26.07
N LEU A 541 1.14 11.82 26.01
CA LEU A 541 1.96 11.85 24.79
C LEU A 541 1.35 10.99 23.68
N GLN A 542 0.90 9.77 24.00
CA GLN A 542 0.32 8.86 23.02
C GLN A 542 -1.01 9.38 22.46
N ALA A 543 -1.81 10.06 23.30
CA ALA A 543 -3.12 10.59 22.92
C ALA A 543 -3.05 11.92 22.16
N HIS A 544 -2.20 12.84 22.59
CA HIS A 544 -2.24 14.23 22.16
C HIS A 544 -0.87 14.78 21.70
N GLY A 545 0.15 13.94 21.65
CA GLY A 545 1.49 14.31 21.20
C GLY A 545 2.27 15.22 22.14
N TYR A 546 3.40 15.72 21.64
CA TYR A 546 4.30 16.60 22.38
C TYR A 546 3.69 17.94 22.83
N PRO A 547 2.75 18.57 22.10
CA PRO A 547 2.10 19.79 22.57
C PRO A 547 1.40 19.62 23.94
N ALA A 548 0.81 18.46 24.20
CA ALA A 548 0.14 18.19 25.47
C ALA A 548 1.11 18.02 26.64
N LEU A 549 2.26 17.36 26.43
CA LEU A 549 3.33 17.31 27.43
C LEU A 549 3.85 18.71 27.79
N ARG A 550 4.09 19.56 26.78
CA ARG A 550 4.52 20.94 27.00
C ARG A 550 3.47 21.75 27.75
N PHE A 551 2.20 21.59 27.41
CA PHE A 551 1.11 22.24 28.12
C PHE A 551 1.08 21.83 29.59
N ALA A 552 1.27 20.55 29.89
CA ALA A 552 1.32 20.03 31.25
C ALA A 552 2.48 20.61 32.06
N GLU A 553 3.67 20.72 31.45
CA GLU A 553 4.84 21.33 32.08
C GLU A 553 4.64 22.84 32.37
N GLN A 554 3.96 23.55 31.45
CA GLN A 554 3.77 25.01 31.55
C GLN A 554 2.62 25.42 32.48
N ASN A 555 1.54 24.63 32.51
CA ASN A 555 0.27 25.01 33.16
C ASN A 555 -0.11 24.11 34.35
N GLY A 556 0.64 23.04 34.60
CA GLY A 556 0.40 22.11 35.69
C GLY A 556 -0.68 21.06 35.41
N ILE A 557 -0.80 20.09 36.33
CA ILE A 557 -1.65 18.91 36.16
C ILE A 557 -3.15 19.23 36.15
N GLU A 558 -3.63 20.13 37.01
CA GLU A 558 -5.07 20.44 37.12
C GLU A 558 -5.64 21.05 35.84
N ALA A 559 -4.88 21.97 35.21
CA ALA A 559 -5.25 22.52 33.90
C ALA A 559 -5.22 21.45 32.81
N THR A 560 -4.26 20.51 32.90
CA THR A 560 -4.10 19.42 31.93
C THR A 560 -5.28 18.44 31.97
N LEU A 561 -5.74 18.03 33.15
CA LEU A 561 -6.87 17.11 33.31
C LEU A 561 -8.17 17.66 32.71
N ARG A 562 -8.36 18.98 32.77
CA ARG A 562 -9.51 19.68 32.17
C ARG A 562 -9.41 19.86 30.66
N HIS A 563 -8.19 19.98 30.14
CA HIS A 563 -7.95 20.33 28.75
C HIS A 563 -7.72 19.12 27.84
N TYR A 564 -7.09 18.05 28.34
CA TYR A 564 -6.76 16.86 27.56
C TYR A 564 -7.47 15.63 28.12
N PRO A 565 -8.45 15.06 27.40
CA PRO A 565 -9.11 13.82 27.82
C PRO A 565 -8.18 12.62 27.62
N CYS A 566 -7.92 11.84 28.68
CA CYS A 566 -7.05 10.66 28.64
C CYS A 566 -7.84 9.37 28.41
N ASN A 567 -8.66 9.34 27.35
CA ASN A 567 -9.54 8.20 27.06
C ASN A 567 -8.89 7.16 26.14
N LEU A 568 -7.75 7.48 25.51
CA LEU A 568 -7.23 6.72 24.37
C LEU A 568 -7.03 5.23 24.67
N SER A 569 -6.50 4.87 25.85
CA SER A 569 -6.29 3.46 26.23
C SER A 569 -7.60 2.67 26.30
N VAL A 570 -8.69 3.29 26.75
CA VAL A 570 -10.03 2.68 26.78
C VAL A 570 -10.61 2.59 25.38
N LEU A 571 -10.45 3.64 24.57
CA LEU A 571 -10.94 3.69 23.19
C LEU A 571 -10.25 2.65 22.29
N GLN A 572 -8.94 2.45 22.47
CA GLN A 572 -8.14 1.48 21.72
C GLN A 572 -8.52 0.02 22.00
N GLU A 573 -8.90 -0.29 23.24
CA GLU A 573 -9.26 -1.65 23.67
C GLU A 573 -10.76 -1.95 23.50
N ALA A 574 -11.59 -0.94 23.21
CA ALA A 574 -13.03 -1.09 23.00
C ALA A 574 -13.37 -1.69 21.62
N VAL A 575 -14.41 -2.53 21.56
CA VAL A 575 -15.04 -2.99 20.30
C VAL A 575 -15.68 -1.83 19.53
N GLY A 576 -16.25 -0.91 20.29
CA GLY A 576 -16.80 0.36 19.86
C GLY A 576 -17.37 1.02 21.10
N VAL A 577 -17.76 2.29 20.95
CA VAL A 577 -18.03 3.13 22.12
C VAL A 577 -19.36 3.82 21.96
N ILE A 578 -20.16 3.76 23.02
CA ILE A 578 -21.43 4.47 23.13
C ILE A 578 -21.24 5.69 24.02
N LEU A 579 -21.68 6.86 23.54
CA LEU A 579 -21.75 8.09 24.33
C LEU A 579 -23.20 8.47 24.62
N HIS A 580 -23.44 9.09 25.78
CA HIS A 580 -24.78 9.51 26.21
C HIS A 580 -25.16 10.94 25.81
N SER A 581 -24.24 11.77 25.32
CA SER A 581 -24.57 13.14 24.93
C SER A 581 -23.85 13.61 23.67
N CYS A 582 -24.54 14.48 22.91
CA CYS A 582 -23.98 15.17 21.76
C CYS A 582 -22.88 16.18 22.13
N LEU A 583 -22.80 16.60 23.40
CA LEU A 583 -21.75 17.47 23.91
C LEU A 583 -20.43 16.70 24.04
N ASP A 584 -20.49 15.47 24.54
CA ASP A 584 -19.32 14.58 24.68
C ASP A 584 -18.77 14.18 23.31
N THR A 585 -19.63 14.06 22.29
CA THR A 585 -19.22 13.85 20.89
C THR A 585 -18.34 14.98 20.37
N ARG A 586 -18.63 16.24 20.74
CA ARG A 586 -17.82 17.39 20.32
C ARG A 586 -16.44 17.35 20.96
N VAL A 587 -16.36 17.06 22.25
CA VAL A 587 -15.09 16.88 22.97
C VAL A 587 -14.28 15.75 22.35
N MET A 588 -14.89 14.59 22.08
CA MET A 588 -14.19 13.49 21.39
C MET A 588 -13.70 13.88 19.99
N SER A 589 -14.54 14.55 19.19
CA SER A 589 -14.19 14.94 17.82
C SER A 589 -13.04 15.95 17.75
N GLN A 590 -12.99 16.87 18.71
CA GLN A 590 -11.93 17.89 18.80
C GLN A 590 -10.58 17.26 19.12
N HIS A 591 -10.56 16.24 19.98
CA HIS A 591 -9.33 15.67 20.50
C HIS A 591 -8.84 14.41 19.79
N PHE A 592 -9.72 13.67 19.09
CA PHE A 592 -9.37 12.40 18.43
C PHE A 592 -9.69 12.37 16.92
N GLY A 593 -10.17 13.48 16.33
CA GLY A 593 -10.37 13.62 14.89
C GLY A 593 -11.63 12.93 14.32
N GLN A 594 -12.00 13.23 13.07
CA GLN A 594 -13.28 12.78 12.48
C GLN A 594 -13.34 11.30 12.12
N ASP A 595 -12.21 10.66 11.79
CA ASP A 595 -12.22 9.23 11.45
C ASP A 595 -12.46 8.34 12.69
N ALA A 596 -11.95 8.76 13.84
CA ALA A 596 -12.23 8.15 15.14
C ALA A 596 -13.73 8.24 15.51
N MET A 597 -14.43 9.25 15.01
CA MET A 597 -15.86 9.44 15.26
C MET A 597 -16.74 8.40 14.55
N ARG A 598 -16.24 7.73 13.51
CA ARG A 598 -17.00 6.71 12.77
C ARG A 598 -17.23 5.43 13.59
N SER A 599 -16.47 5.24 14.68
CA SER A 599 -16.62 4.12 15.62
C SER A 599 -17.41 4.48 16.90
N LEU A 600 -17.97 5.69 16.99
CA LEU A 600 -18.79 6.13 18.11
C LEU A 600 -20.27 6.10 17.73
N VAL A 601 -21.10 5.48 18.56
CA VAL A 601 -22.56 5.56 18.48
C VAL A 601 -23.05 6.47 19.60
N VAL A 602 -23.89 7.45 19.28
CA VAL A 602 -24.43 8.38 20.28
C VAL A 602 -25.87 7.98 20.60
N ILE A 603 -26.13 7.65 21.87
CA ILE A 603 -27.48 7.46 22.39
C ILE A 603 -27.88 8.74 23.11
N PRO A 604 -28.93 9.47 22.68
CA PRO A 604 -29.36 10.68 23.36
C PRO A 604 -29.81 10.38 24.80
N ALA A 605 -29.27 11.10 25.79
CA ALA A 605 -29.66 11.00 27.21
C ALA A 605 -31.08 11.54 27.54
N GLU A 606 -31.96 11.73 26.55
CA GLU A 606 -33.32 12.21 26.80
C GLU A 606 -34.12 11.19 27.62
N LYS A 607 -34.95 11.67 28.56
CA LYS A 607 -35.80 10.81 29.40
C LYS A 607 -36.87 10.11 28.55
N GLN A 608 -36.52 8.95 28.03
CA GLN A 608 -37.45 8.04 27.35
C GLN A 608 -37.91 6.92 28.30
N PRO A 609 -39.07 6.29 28.05
CA PRO A 609 -39.47 5.10 28.79
C PRO A 609 -38.41 3.99 28.67
N ALA A 610 -38.13 3.26 29.75
CA ALA A 610 -37.06 2.25 29.81
C ALA A 610 -37.09 1.19 28.68
N GLN A 611 -38.27 0.89 28.12
CA GLN A 611 -38.41 0.00 26.96
C GLN A 611 -37.90 0.61 25.65
N ALA A 612 -38.08 1.92 25.45
CA ALA A 612 -37.55 2.63 24.30
C ALA A 612 -36.02 2.76 24.40
N THR A 613 -35.51 3.13 25.58
CA THR A 613 -34.06 3.18 25.88
C THR A 613 -33.41 1.81 25.67
N ALA A 614 -34.01 0.72 26.13
CA ALA A 614 -33.47 -0.62 25.94
C ALA A 614 -33.43 -1.06 24.48
N ARG A 615 -34.42 -0.67 23.67
CA ARG A 615 -34.42 -0.95 22.24
C ARG A 615 -33.33 -0.15 21.52
N ILE A 616 -33.19 1.15 21.82
CA ILE A 616 -32.11 1.99 21.27
C ILE A 616 -30.75 1.45 21.68
N CYS A 617 -30.57 1.03 22.94
CA CYS A 617 -29.34 0.39 23.40
C CYS A 617 -29.08 -0.94 22.69
N ALA A 618 -30.09 -1.78 22.47
CA ALA A 618 -29.91 -3.04 21.73
C ALA A 618 -29.53 -2.77 20.27
N ASP A 619 -30.21 -1.84 19.61
CA ASP A 619 -29.91 -1.45 18.23
C ASP A 619 -28.49 -0.86 18.12
N ALA A 620 -28.06 -0.03 19.07
CA ALA A 620 -26.71 0.52 19.14
C ALA A 620 -25.63 -0.53 19.46
N ILE A 621 -25.91 -1.49 20.35
CA ILE A 621 -25.01 -2.62 20.62
C ILE A 621 -24.83 -3.44 19.34
N GLU A 622 -25.92 -3.75 18.65
CA GLU A 622 -25.83 -4.49 17.38
C GLU A 622 -25.18 -3.66 16.26
N GLU A 623 -25.41 -2.35 16.18
CA GLU A 623 -24.71 -1.45 15.25
C GLU A 623 -23.20 -1.48 15.47
N VAL A 624 -22.74 -1.36 16.72
CA VAL A 624 -21.32 -1.42 17.07
C VAL A 624 -20.71 -2.80 16.78
N TYR A 625 -21.41 -3.89 17.09
CA TYR A 625 -20.93 -5.25 16.84
C TYR A 625 -21.12 -5.72 15.38
N SER A 626 -21.94 -5.03 14.59
CA SER A 626 -22.11 -5.25 13.14
C SER A 626 -21.20 -4.38 12.28
N THR A 627 -20.76 -3.24 12.82
CA THR A 627 -19.66 -2.45 12.26
C THR A 627 -18.37 -3.24 12.47
N PRO A 628 -17.53 -3.48 11.44
CA PRO A 628 -16.33 -4.29 11.58
C PRO A 628 -15.28 -3.57 12.46
N GLY A 629 -15.39 -3.74 13.77
CA GLY A 629 -14.43 -3.30 14.77
C GLY A 629 -13.29 -4.30 14.93
N THR A 630 -12.09 -3.79 15.17
CA THR A 630 -10.81 -4.53 15.27
C THR A 630 -10.85 -5.68 16.28
N SER A 631 -11.69 -5.58 17.32
CA SER A 631 -11.76 -6.57 18.40
C SER A 631 -12.86 -7.63 18.26
N VAL A 632 -13.94 -7.40 17.49
CA VAL A 632 -14.85 -8.51 17.06
C VAL A 632 -14.04 -9.53 16.26
N ILE A 633 -13.11 -9.02 15.46
CA ILE A 633 -12.18 -9.78 14.64
C ILE A 633 -11.10 -10.45 15.50
N ALA A 634 -10.53 -9.75 16.50
CA ALA A 634 -9.62 -10.39 17.45
C ALA A 634 -10.30 -11.50 18.28
N GLN A 635 -11.59 -11.34 18.60
CA GLN A 635 -12.40 -12.33 19.32
C GLN A 635 -12.72 -13.54 18.42
N SER A 636 -13.06 -13.32 17.14
CA SER A 636 -13.34 -14.39 16.18
C SER A 636 -12.08 -15.14 15.74
N MET A 637 -10.92 -14.48 15.70
CA MET A 637 -9.62 -15.07 15.38
C MET A 637 -8.96 -15.75 16.58
N ARG A 638 -9.59 -15.78 17.76
CA ARG A 638 -8.96 -16.21 19.02
C ARG A 638 -8.61 -17.71 19.03
N THR A 639 -9.41 -18.55 18.39
CA THR A 639 -9.14 -20.00 18.25
C THR A 639 -7.96 -20.25 17.30
N ASP A 640 -7.85 -19.45 16.23
CA ASP A 640 -6.78 -19.55 15.24
C ASP A 640 -5.48 -18.91 15.73
N LEU A 641 -5.55 -17.82 16.50
CA LEU A 641 -4.43 -17.23 17.24
C LEU A 641 -3.82 -18.24 18.21
N GLN A 642 -4.61 -19.10 18.84
CA GLN A 642 -4.11 -20.17 19.71
C GLN A 642 -3.36 -21.25 18.92
N ALA A 643 -3.91 -21.71 17.80
CA ALA A 643 -3.24 -22.67 16.92
C ALA A 643 -1.95 -22.12 16.31
N VAL A 644 -1.96 -20.84 15.89
CA VAL A 644 -0.79 -20.15 15.34
C VAL A 644 0.23 -19.82 16.44
N SER A 645 -0.20 -19.49 17.67
CA SER A 645 0.70 -19.21 18.80
C SER A 645 1.58 -20.38 19.21
N ALA A 646 1.17 -21.61 18.90
CA ALA A 646 1.93 -22.83 19.14
C ALA A 646 3.07 -23.05 18.13
N LEU A 647 3.13 -22.27 17.05
CA LEU A 647 4.19 -22.33 16.03
C LEU A 647 5.34 -21.34 16.38
N PRO A 648 6.60 -21.65 16.00
CA PRO A 648 7.70 -20.69 16.12
C PRO A 648 7.38 -19.37 15.39
N ASN A 649 7.49 -18.24 16.07
CA ASN A 649 7.15 -16.88 15.59
C ASN A 649 5.66 -16.65 15.25
N GLY A 650 4.77 -17.58 15.60
CA GLY A 650 3.36 -17.53 15.20
C GLY A 650 2.57 -16.39 15.84
N ILE A 651 2.81 -16.07 17.12
CA ILE A 651 2.19 -14.91 17.78
C ILE A 651 2.52 -13.61 17.04
N ALA A 652 3.79 -13.43 16.66
CA ALA A 652 4.23 -12.26 15.91
C ALA A 652 3.66 -12.25 14.47
N ALA A 653 3.49 -13.40 13.84
CA ALA A 653 2.89 -13.51 12.50
C ALA A 653 1.38 -13.22 12.52
N ALA A 654 0.64 -13.74 13.50
CA ALA A 654 -0.80 -13.51 13.69
C ALA A 654 -1.08 -12.06 14.09
N SER A 655 -0.32 -11.54 15.06
CA SER A 655 -0.40 -10.13 15.47
C SER A 655 -0.16 -9.21 14.28
N ARG A 656 0.89 -9.45 13.48
CA ARG A 656 1.14 -8.68 12.25
C ARG A 656 0.03 -8.85 11.22
N GLY A 657 -0.52 -10.04 11.01
CA GLY A 657 -1.64 -10.26 10.08
C GLY A 657 -2.90 -9.48 10.46
N ILE A 658 -3.27 -9.52 11.73
CA ILE A 658 -4.44 -8.81 12.27
C ILE A 658 -4.25 -7.30 12.19
N VAL A 659 -3.09 -6.81 12.67
CA VAL A 659 -2.71 -5.40 12.62
C VAL A 659 -2.66 -4.88 11.18
N ARG A 660 -2.30 -5.72 10.20
CA ARG A 660 -2.24 -5.33 8.78
C ARG A 660 -3.60 -5.33 8.06
N SER A 661 -4.53 -6.18 8.49
CA SER A 661 -5.84 -6.31 7.85
C SER A 661 -6.88 -5.32 8.40
N PHE A 662 -6.67 -4.82 9.63
CA PHE A 662 -7.66 -3.97 10.32
C PHE A 662 -6.95 -2.81 11.01
N PRO A 663 -6.63 -1.72 10.29
CA PRO A 663 -6.07 -0.53 10.94
C PRO A 663 -7.07 0.03 11.95
N SER A 664 -6.67 0.08 13.22
CA SER A 664 -7.50 0.69 14.27
C SER A 664 -7.74 2.17 13.94
N PRO A 665 -8.99 2.67 14.02
CA PRO A 665 -9.28 4.09 13.77
C PRO A 665 -8.60 5.00 14.81
N TRP A 666 -8.14 4.43 15.93
CA TRP A 666 -7.47 5.13 17.03
C TRP A 666 -5.94 5.22 16.87
N ARG A 667 -5.37 4.77 15.74
CA ARG A 667 -3.92 4.91 15.46
C ARG A 667 -3.50 6.37 15.36
N GLY A 668 -2.40 6.73 16.01
CA GLY A 668 -1.95 8.12 16.13
C GLY A 668 -2.96 9.00 16.88
N GLY A 669 -3.66 8.44 17.88
CA GLY A 669 -4.72 9.16 18.60
C GLY A 669 -5.94 9.50 17.73
N GLY A 670 -6.09 8.88 16.56
CA GLY A 670 -7.15 9.21 15.60
C GLY A 670 -6.81 10.31 14.59
N HIS A 671 -5.62 10.91 14.67
CA HIS A 671 -5.13 11.95 13.74
C HIS A 671 -4.13 11.41 12.71
N ASN A 672 -4.09 12.04 11.52
CA ASN A 672 -3.05 11.76 10.53
C ASN A 672 -1.72 12.29 11.07
N ARG A 673 -0.61 11.59 10.77
CA ARG A 673 0.69 11.96 11.33
C ARG A 673 1.67 12.48 10.28
N LEU A 674 2.52 13.38 10.73
CA LEU A 674 3.77 13.74 10.07
C LEU A 674 4.91 13.10 10.85
N LEU A 675 5.47 12.02 10.30
CA LEU A 675 6.60 11.28 10.84
C LEU A 675 7.89 11.87 10.28
N ILE A 676 8.82 12.29 11.15
CA ILE A 676 10.13 12.81 10.74
C ILE A 676 11.20 11.77 11.03
N ASP A 677 11.90 11.32 10.00
CA ASP A 677 13.06 10.45 10.17
C ASP A 677 14.23 11.22 10.77
N ILE A 678 14.70 10.75 11.93
CA ILE A 678 15.87 11.26 12.65
C ILE A 678 16.90 10.15 12.91
N SER A 679 16.96 9.14 12.03
CA SER A 679 17.80 7.95 12.21
C SER A 679 19.28 8.27 12.49
N GLU A 680 19.89 9.14 11.70
CA GLU A 680 21.30 9.50 11.87
C GLU A 680 21.48 10.46 13.03
N LEU A 681 20.59 11.44 13.19
CA LEU A 681 20.59 12.34 14.35
C LEU A 681 20.47 11.57 15.68
N ALA A 682 19.69 10.49 15.73
CA ALA A 682 19.57 9.62 16.89
C ALA A 682 20.81 8.73 17.10
N ARG A 683 21.60 8.48 16.04
CA ARG A 683 22.81 7.66 16.08
C ARG A 683 24.05 8.47 16.50
N ILE A 684 24.29 9.62 15.85
CA ILE A 684 25.47 10.48 16.05
C ILE A 684 25.06 11.95 15.89
N ASP A 685 25.38 12.81 16.84
CA ASP A 685 25.31 14.29 16.66
C ASP A 685 26.66 14.83 16.22
N SER A 686 26.89 14.89 14.92
CA SER A 686 28.15 15.38 14.34
C SER A 686 28.22 16.91 14.26
N GLY A 687 27.12 17.61 14.60
CA GLY A 687 26.99 19.07 14.46
C GLY A 687 27.03 19.55 13.01
N SER A 688 26.65 18.72 12.04
CA SER A 688 26.68 19.08 10.61
C SER A 688 25.54 20.03 10.21
N GLY A 689 25.68 20.68 9.06
CA GLY A 689 24.62 21.54 8.50
C GLY A 689 23.31 20.78 8.25
N ILE A 690 23.39 19.55 7.73
CA ILE A 690 22.22 18.66 7.56
C ILE A 690 21.54 18.39 8.91
N GLN A 691 22.30 18.08 9.95
CA GLN A 691 21.73 17.81 11.27
C GLN A 691 21.11 19.05 11.93
N ARG A 692 21.58 20.26 11.60
CA ARG A 692 20.86 21.49 11.96
C ARG A 692 19.49 21.54 11.28
N VAL A 693 19.42 21.28 9.97
CA VAL A 693 18.16 21.22 9.21
C VAL A 693 17.19 20.20 9.81
N VAL A 694 17.64 18.96 10.03
CA VAL A 694 16.82 17.90 10.64
C VAL A 694 16.28 18.31 12.01
N ARG A 695 17.11 18.93 12.87
CA ARG A 695 16.66 19.43 14.18
C ARG A 695 15.58 20.49 14.07
N GLU A 696 15.78 21.49 13.19
CA GLU A 696 14.87 22.61 13.04
C GLU A 696 13.52 22.20 12.44
N ILE A 697 13.52 21.28 11.47
CA ILE A 697 12.32 20.68 10.88
C ILE A 697 11.61 19.79 11.91
N THR A 698 12.34 18.88 12.55
CA THR A 698 11.78 17.97 13.56
C THR A 698 11.10 18.78 14.66
N ARG A 699 11.77 19.79 15.21
CA ARG A 699 11.20 20.62 16.27
C ARG A 699 9.87 21.23 15.86
N ARG A 700 9.81 21.89 14.69
CA ARG A 700 8.57 22.53 14.22
C ARG A 700 7.46 21.52 13.95
N ALA A 701 7.80 20.35 13.43
CA ALA A 701 6.85 19.27 13.26
C ALA A 701 6.27 18.80 14.60
N LEU A 702 7.08 18.71 15.66
CA LEU A 702 6.62 18.30 16.99
C LEU A 702 5.85 19.40 17.72
N GLU A 703 6.22 20.68 17.51
CA GLU A 703 5.60 21.84 18.19
C GLU A 703 4.28 22.27 17.56
N ALA A 704 4.24 22.33 16.23
CA ALA A 704 3.13 22.88 15.46
C ALA A 704 2.91 22.09 14.15
N PRO A 705 2.49 20.81 14.25
CA PRO A 705 2.18 20.00 13.08
C PRO A 705 1.01 20.60 12.25
N PRO A 706 1.05 20.51 10.91
CA PRO A 706 0.12 21.23 10.03
C PRO A 706 -1.25 20.52 9.90
N HIS A 707 -2.30 21.32 9.69
CA HIS A 707 -3.69 20.89 9.43
C HIS A 707 -4.26 19.86 10.42
N GLY A 708 -4.04 20.04 11.73
CA GLY A 708 -4.60 19.17 12.76
C GLY A 708 -3.98 17.76 12.80
N ARG A 709 -2.79 17.60 12.24
CA ARG A 709 -2.01 16.35 12.32
C ARG A 709 -1.25 16.26 13.64
N LEU A 710 -0.77 15.07 13.98
CA LEU A 710 0.23 14.91 15.04
C LEU A 710 1.65 14.79 14.45
N GLY A 711 2.60 15.49 15.04
CA GLY A 711 4.00 15.38 14.69
C GLY A 711 4.70 14.34 15.55
N GLU A 712 5.44 13.42 14.92
CA GLU A 712 6.23 12.42 15.62
C GLU A 712 7.62 12.27 14.99
N ALA A 713 8.59 11.89 15.81
CA ALA A 713 9.93 11.54 15.35
C ALA A 713 10.11 10.03 15.37
N VAL A 714 10.73 9.52 14.31
CA VAL A 714 10.94 8.09 14.10
C VAL A 714 12.38 7.83 13.71
N ARG A 715 12.83 6.59 13.90
CA ARG A 715 14.15 6.15 13.45
C ARG A 715 14.06 4.74 12.88
N ILE A 716 14.92 4.45 11.92
CA ILE A 716 15.16 3.12 11.42
C ILE A 716 16.21 2.45 12.31
N ARG A 717 15.86 1.28 12.85
CA ARG A 717 16.75 0.48 13.70
C ARG A 717 16.35 -0.99 13.60
N GLU A 718 17.34 -1.88 13.47
CA GLU A 718 17.12 -3.34 13.41
C GLU A 718 16.17 -3.75 12.26
N GLY A 719 16.24 -3.07 11.11
CA GLY A 719 15.39 -3.39 9.96
C GLY A 719 13.96 -2.87 10.04
N GLN A 720 13.61 -2.05 11.04
CA GLN A 720 12.25 -1.55 11.25
C GLN A 720 12.23 -0.04 11.51
N LEU A 721 11.16 0.62 11.06
CA LEU A 721 10.84 1.99 11.48
C LEU A 721 10.25 1.94 12.89
N ARG A 722 10.81 2.69 13.84
CA ARG A 722 10.47 2.65 15.26
C ARG A 722 10.26 4.06 15.81
N HIS A 723 9.37 4.19 16.78
CA HIS A 723 9.21 5.42 17.54
C HIS A 723 10.49 5.71 18.33
N THR A 724 10.82 6.99 18.52
CA THR A 724 11.93 7.40 19.37
C THR A 724 11.53 8.64 20.16
N TYR A 725 11.97 8.72 21.42
CA TYR A 725 11.46 9.69 22.39
C TYR A 725 12.57 10.52 23.06
N ALA A 726 13.68 9.88 23.44
CA ALA A 726 14.76 10.54 24.18
C ALA A 726 15.29 11.79 23.46
N ARG A 727 15.58 11.67 22.16
CA ARG A 727 16.10 12.79 21.36
C ARG A 727 15.04 13.89 21.14
N PRO A 728 13.81 13.59 20.71
CA PRO A 728 12.71 14.57 20.64
C PRO A 728 12.43 15.33 21.94
N LEU A 729 12.36 14.63 23.08
CA LEU A 729 12.12 15.27 24.39
C LEU A 729 13.25 16.25 24.72
N SER A 730 14.50 15.86 24.49
CA SER A 730 15.65 16.76 24.63
C SER A 730 15.59 17.96 23.68
N LEU A 731 15.16 17.77 22.42
CA LEU A 731 15.01 18.87 21.44
C LEU A 731 13.92 19.87 21.81
N LEU A 732 12.96 19.47 22.64
CA LEU A 732 11.86 20.29 23.14
C LEU A 732 12.08 20.81 24.57
N ASN A 733 13.23 20.50 25.18
CA ASN A 733 13.53 20.81 26.58
C ASN A 733 12.48 20.24 27.55
N LEU A 734 12.00 19.02 27.29
CA LEU A 734 11.05 18.29 28.13
C LEU A 734 11.77 17.24 29.01
N PRO A 735 11.21 16.89 30.19
CA PRO A 735 11.73 15.81 31.02
C PRO A 735 11.84 14.47 30.27
N PRO A 736 12.86 13.64 30.55
CA PRO A 736 12.99 12.33 29.91
C PRO A 736 11.87 11.38 30.36
N LEU A 737 11.34 10.60 29.42
CA LEU A 737 10.39 9.52 29.67
C LEU A 737 11.00 8.20 29.20
N ASP A 738 10.99 7.18 30.07
CA ASP A 738 11.50 5.85 29.74
C ASP A 738 10.46 5.03 28.96
N LEU A 739 10.33 5.34 27.67
CA LEU A 739 9.39 4.69 26.77
C LEU A 739 10.10 3.74 25.79
N PRO A 740 9.57 2.53 25.56
CA PRO A 740 10.17 1.60 24.62
C PRO A 740 10.06 2.11 23.18
N GLU A 741 11.15 2.00 22.40
CA GLU A 741 11.15 2.26 20.95
C GLU A 741 10.40 1.13 20.21
N ALA A 742 9.07 1.18 20.22
CA ALA A 742 8.21 0.21 19.54
C ALA A 742 8.21 0.42 18.01
N PRO A 743 8.00 -0.64 17.20
CA PRO A 743 7.79 -0.50 15.76
C PRO A 743 6.64 0.45 15.45
N VAL A 744 6.84 1.33 14.46
CA VAL A 744 5.81 2.26 14.00
C VAL A 744 4.77 1.49 13.21
N ASP A 745 3.53 1.68 13.60
CA ASP A 745 2.37 1.21 12.85
C ASP A 745 1.74 2.39 12.12
N VAL A 746 1.54 2.29 10.81
CA VAL A 746 1.12 3.39 9.93
C VAL A 746 -0.34 3.23 9.50
N ARG A 747 -0.97 4.33 9.09
CA ARG A 747 -2.32 4.33 8.51
C ARG A 747 -2.36 5.12 7.19
N PRO A 748 -3.35 4.90 6.31
CA PRO A 748 -3.56 5.73 5.14
C PRO A 748 -3.67 7.21 5.52
N GLY A 749 -2.85 8.06 4.89
CA GLY A 749 -2.82 9.50 5.15
C GLY A 749 -1.68 9.96 6.09
N ASP A 750 -0.95 9.03 6.71
CA ASP A 750 0.33 9.36 7.35
C ASP A 750 1.37 9.72 6.29
N VAL A 751 2.26 10.66 6.64
CA VAL A 751 3.38 11.08 5.81
C VAL A 751 4.69 10.85 6.56
N LEU A 752 5.63 10.14 5.94
CA LEU A 752 7.01 10.04 6.40
C LEU A 752 7.89 10.99 5.59
N LEU A 753 8.49 11.97 6.27
CA LEU A 753 9.54 12.82 5.72
C LEU A 753 10.90 12.22 6.08
N LEU A 754 11.59 11.69 5.08
CA LEU A 754 12.99 11.27 5.17
C LEU A 754 13.88 12.51 5.15
N ALA A 755 13.93 13.21 6.29
CA ALA A 755 14.67 14.45 6.46
C ALA A 755 16.18 14.19 6.62
N ASP A 756 16.55 13.04 7.16
CA ASP A 756 17.94 12.65 7.39
C ASP A 756 18.56 11.95 6.17
N VAL A 757 19.89 11.94 6.06
CA VAL A 757 20.60 11.24 4.98
C VAL A 757 21.31 10.02 5.56
N ASN A 758 20.75 8.82 5.37
CA ASN A 758 21.32 7.57 5.87
C ASN A 758 21.88 6.70 4.73
N PRO A 759 23.12 6.95 4.26
CA PRO A 759 23.69 6.25 3.11
C PRO A 759 23.98 4.75 3.33
N VAL A 760 23.78 4.25 4.56
CA VAL A 760 24.02 2.84 4.94
C VAL A 760 22.70 2.07 5.06
N ILE A 761 21.61 2.56 4.44
CA ILE A 761 20.34 1.83 4.42
C ILE A 761 20.52 0.42 3.86
N THR A 762 20.06 -0.56 4.62
CA THR A 762 20.11 -1.97 4.24
C THR A 762 18.91 -2.35 3.37
N ALA A 763 19.01 -3.45 2.62
CA ALA A 763 17.90 -3.96 1.81
C ALA A 763 16.63 -4.25 2.66
N ALA A 764 16.80 -4.76 3.88
CA ALA A 764 15.70 -5.02 4.80
C ALA A 764 14.96 -3.73 5.24
N GLU A 765 15.70 -2.65 5.49
CA GLU A 765 15.13 -1.35 5.86
C GLU A 765 14.41 -0.70 4.68
N PHE A 766 14.95 -0.86 3.47
CA PHE A 766 14.30 -0.42 2.25
C PHE A 766 13.00 -1.20 1.96
N ASP A 767 13.01 -2.52 2.15
CA ASP A 767 11.82 -3.36 2.03
C ASP A 767 10.75 -3.02 3.08
N GLU A 768 11.18 -2.63 4.29
CA GLU A 768 10.27 -2.13 5.32
C GLU A 768 9.56 -0.83 4.87
N LEU A 769 10.27 0.13 4.31
CA LEU A 769 9.67 1.36 3.78
C LEU A 769 8.68 1.07 2.64
N ARG A 770 9.02 0.16 1.73
CA ARG A 770 8.10 -0.34 0.69
C ARG A 770 6.85 -0.97 1.31
N ARG A 771 7.01 -1.79 2.34
CA ARG A 771 5.91 -2.43 3.07
C ARG A 771 4.99 -1.42 3.74
N LEU A 772 5.54 -0.40 4.40
CA LEU A 772 4.75 0.65 5.04
C LEU A 772 4.00 1.50 4.02
N ARG A 773 4.61 1.76 2.85
CA ARG A 773 3.95 2.45 1.73
C ARG A 773 2.75 1.68 1.18
N LEU A 774 2.83 0.35 1.07
CA LEU A 774 1.69 -0.49 0.70
C LEU A 774 0.52 -0.37 1.69
N ASN A 775 0.78 -0.01 2.94
CA ASN A 775 -0.24 0.24 3.98
C ASN A 775 -0.79 1.68 3.95
N GLY A 776 -0.46 2.46 2.92
CA GLY A 776 -0.97 3.83 2.72
C GLY A 776 -0.10 4.94 3.32
N LEU A 777 1.11 4.62 3.79
CA LEU A 777 2.10 5.65 4.16
C LEU A 777 2.58 6.37 2.90
N ARG A 778 2.55 7.70 2.90
CA ARG A 778 3.20 8.51 1.87
C ARG A 778 4.65 8.79 2.26
N VAL A 779 5.60 8.50 1.38
CA VAL A 779 7.03 8.72 1.62
C VAL A 779 7.51 9.95 0.84
N VAL A 780 8.03 10.95 1.55
CA VAL A 780 8.60 12.18 0.98
C VAL A 780 10.09 12.21 1.30
N LEU A 781 10.92 12.35 0.28
CA LEU A 781 12.37 12.41 0.41
C LEU A 781 12.87 13.86 0.44
N LEU A 782 13.66 14.24 1.44
CA LEU A 782 14.37 15.53 1.44
C LEU A 782 15.74 15.36 0.76
N VAL A 783 15.95 16.12 -0.32
CA VAL A 783 17.18 16.11 -1.12
C VAL A 783 17.96 17.39 -0.84
N TYR A 784 19.15 17.22 -0.28
CA TYR A 784 20.04 18.33 0.05
C TYR A 784 20.87 18.76 -1.15
N ASP A 785 21.46 17.79 -1.84
CA ASP A 785 22.21 18.01 -3.06
C ASP A 785 22.49 16.68 -3.78
N LEU A 786 22.86 16.79 -5.05
CA LEU A 786 23.40 15.68 -5.86
C LEU A 786 24.90 15.87 -6.13
N LEU A 787 25.64 16.60 -5.28
CA LEU A 787 27.05 16.90 -5.50
C LEU A 787 27.93 15.65 -5.58
N PRO A 788 27.73 14.58 -4.78
CA PRO A 788 28.50 13.35 -4.93
C PRO A 788 28.34 12.72 -6.33
N LEU A 789 27.20 12.93 -6.99
CA LEU A 789 26.93 12.46 -8.35
C LEU A 789 27.52 13.41 -9.40
N ARG A 790 27.27 14.71 -9.27
CA ARG A 790 27.62 15.73 -10.26
C ARG A 790 29.10 16.11 -10.23
N CYS A 791 29.75 16.00 -9.08
CA CYS A 791 31.16 16.36 -8.89
C CYS A 791 31.92 15.31 -8.03
N PRO A 792 31.97 14.03 -8.45
CA PRO A 792 32.51 12.93 -7.65
C PRO A 792 33.98 13.13 -7.25
N GLN A 793 34.76 13.88 -8.03
CA GLN A 793 36.18 14.16 -7.77
C GLN A 793 36.44 14.83 -6.42
N TYR A 794 35.46 15.57 -5.88
CA TYR A 794 35.57 16.26 -4.60
C TYR A 794 35.19 15.39 -3.41
N PHE A 795 34.68 14.17 -3.62
CA PHE A 795 34.25 13.25 -2.57
C PHE A 795 35.12 11.99 -2.54
N ASN A 796 34.93 11.14 -1.54
CA ASN A 796 35.58 9.82 -1.49
C ASN A 796 34.73 8.81 -2.28
N ASP A 797 35.37 7.91 -3.05
CA ASP A 797 34.69 7.00 -3.97
C ASP A 797 33.63 6.12 -3.28
N ASP A 798 33.95 5.60 -2.09
CA ASP A 798 33.01 4.79 -1.29
C ASP A 798 31.76 5.59 -0.89
N PHE A 799 31.93 6.87 -0.53
CA PHE A 799 30.83 7.76 -0.15
C PHE A 799 29.95 8.10 -1.35
N VAL A 800 30.55 8.37 -2.51
CA VAL A 800 29.82 8.61 -3.77
C VAL A 800 28.91 7.43 -4.08
N LYS A 801 29.46 6.20 -4.02
CA LYS A 801 28.69 4.99 -4.32
C LYS A 801 27.51 4.79 -3.36
N LEU A 802 27.75 4.95 -2.04
CA LEU A 802 26.71 4.76 -1.02
C LEU A 802 25.58 5.80 -1.15
N VAL A 803 25.89 7.08 -1.35
CA VAL A 803 24.88 8.14 -1.40
C VAL A 803 24.11 8.14 -2.73
N THR A 804 24.81 8.00 -3.85
CA THR A 804 24.19 8.16 -5.18
C THR A 804 23.42 6.91 -5.60
N GLN A 805 24.03 5.72 -5.52
CA GLN A 805 23.41 4.48 -5.98
C GLN A 805 22.49 3.89 -4.91
N ASN A 806 22.94 3.82 -3.65
CA ASN A 806 22.18 3.09 -2.63
C ASN A 806 21.13 3.95 -1.92
N TRP A 807 21.39 5.22 -1.62
CA TRP A 807 20.42 6.08 -0.96
C TRP A 807 19.46 6.73 -1.97
N TYR A 808 19.94 7.68 -2.77
CA TYR A 808 19.06 8.41 -3.68
C TYR A 808 18.48 7.53 -4.77
N GLY A 809 19.28 6.65 -5.40
CA GLY A 809 18.79 5.75 -6.46
C GLY A 809 17.64 4.84 -5.99
N ASN A 810 17.80 4.18 -4.84
CA ASN A 810 16.75 3.32 -4.29
C ASN A 810 15.53 4.12 -3.80
N LEU A 811 15.75 5.20 -3.03
CA LEU A 811 14.65 5.96 -2.42
C LEU A 811 13.82 6.73 -3.45
N LEU A 812 14.44 7.32 -4.47
CA LEU A 812 13.70 7.97 -5.56
C LEU A 812 12.82 6.97 -6.33
N GLY A 813 13.19 5.69 -6.35
CA GLY A 813 12.35 4.63 -6.94
C GLY A 813 11.06 4.35 -6.16
N ILE A 814 11.02 4.62 -4.85
CA ILE A 814 9.84 4.34 -4.00
C ILE A 814 9.14 5.60 -3.48
N ALA A 815 9.81 6.75 -3.47
CA ALA A 815 9.27 7.99 -2.96
C ALA A 815 8.00 8.41 -3.73
N ASP A 816 7.03 8.94 -3.00
CA ASP A 816 5.82 9.52 -3.55
C ASP A 816 6.02 10.98 -3.98
N ALA A 817 6.98 11.68 -3.37
CA ALA A 817 7.42 13.01 -3.75
C ALA A 817 8.87 13.28 -3.28
N ALA A 818 9.52 14.28 -3.87
CA ALA A 818 10.82 14.79 -3.43
C ALA A 818 10.74 16.28 -3.09
N LEU A 819 11.31 16.66 -1.95
CA LEU A 819 11.52 18.05 -1.54
C LEU A 819 13.00 18.37 -1.63
N CYS A 820 13.33 19.47 -2.27
CA CYS A 820 14.71 19.95 -2.40
C CYS A 820 14.92 21.19 -1.53
N ILE A 821 16.16 21.43 -1.09
CA ILE A 821 16.47 22.62 -0.27
C ILE A 821 16.63 23.91 -1.10
N SER A 822 16.60 23.79 -2.43
CA SER A 822 16.69 24.88 -3.41
C SER A 822 16.04 24.47 -4.72
N GLN A 823 15.66 25.45 -5.54
CA GLN A 823 15.20 25.25 -6.91
C GLN A 823 16.33 24.63 -7.76
N SER A 824 17.57 25.09 -7.58
CA SER A 824 18.74 24.53 -8.26
C SER A 824 18.88 23.02 -8.04
N VAL A 825 18.67 22.54 -6.81
CA VAL A 825 18.72 21.10 -6.52
C VAL A 825 17.51 20.35 -7.11
N ALA A 826 16.33 20.97 -7.15
CA ALA A 826 15.16 20.39 -7.82
C ALA A 826 15.40 20.19 -9.32
N ASP A 827 16.03 21.18 -9.96
CA ASP A 827 16.41 21.11 -11.37
C ASP A 827 17.48 20.02 -11.61
N ASP A 828 18.47 19.89 -10.72
CA ASP A 828 19.48 18.83 -10.79
C ASP A 828 18.87 17.41 -10.67
N VAL A 829 17.86 17.24 -9.80
CA VAL A 829 17.11 15.98 -9.64
C VAL A 829 16.35 15.64 -10.92
N MET A 830 15.66 16.61 -11.53
CA MET A 830 14.97 16.40 -12.80
C MET A 830 15.95 15.99 -13.91
N ALA A 831 17.07 16.71 -14.03
CA ALA A 831 18.08 16.39 -15.03
C ALA A 831 18.63 14.96 -14.84
N TRP A 832 18.83 14.51 -13.59
CA TRP A 832 19.33 13.16 -13.33
C TRP A 832 18.31 12.07 -13.69
N LEU A 833 17.03 12.28 -13.36
CA LEU A 833 15.96 11.36 -13.77
C LEU A 833 15.81 11.27 -15.30
N ASP A 834 16.09 12.37 -16.01
CA ASP A 834 16.09 12.40 -17.48
C ASP A 834 17.30 11.69 -18.11
N GLU A 835 18.45 11.70 -17.42
CA GLU A 835 19.69 11.02 -17.82
C GLU A 835 19.63 9.51 -17.59
N ASP A 836 18.96 9.07 -16.52
CA ASP A 836 18.79 7.64 -16.20
C ASP A 836 17.31 7.27 -15.95
N PRO A 837 16.57 6.97 -17.04
CA PRO A 837 15.17 6.53 -16.95
C PRO A 837 14.98 5.19 -16.22
N SER A 838 16.05 4.43 -15.93
CA SER A 838 15.94 3.16 -15.21
C SER A 838 15.63 3.35 -13.72
N LEU A 839 15.94 4.53 -13.18
CA LEU A 839 15.69 4.89 -11.78
C LEU A 839 14.20 4.91 -11.45
N ARG A 840 13.34 5.28 -12.41
CA ARG A 840 11.91 5.46 -12.15
C ARG A 840 11.05 5.40 -13.42
N ASN A 841 9.92 4.70 -13.33
CA ASN A 841 8.92 4.58 -14.41
C ASN A 841 7.56 5.21 -14.08
N LYS A 842 7.48 6.03 -13.02
CA LYS A 842 6.26 6.70 -12.55
C LYS A 842 6.51 8.20 -12.38
N PRO A 843 5.49 9.06 -12.52
CA PRO A 843 5.62 10.49 -12.25
C PRO A 843 6.15 10.74 -10.82
N LEU A 844 6.91 11.84 -10.66
CA LEU A 844 7.42 12.27 -9.36
C LEU A 844 7.14 13.77 -9.16
N PRO A 845 6.25 14.15 -8.23
CA PRO A 845 6.14 15.53 -7.76
C PRO A 845 7.44 15.97 -7.09
N ILE A 846 7.95 17.13 -7.50
CA ILE A 846 9.19 17.72 -7.00
C ILE A 846 8.88 19.14 -6.53
N GLY A 847 9.20 19.44 -5.27
CA GLY A 847 9.08 20.76 -4.67
C GLY A 847 10.42 21.25 -4.12
N PHE A 848 10.47 22.51 -3.71
CA PHE A 848 11.63 23.05 -3.00
C PHE A 848 11.24 23.99 -1.86
N ALA A 849 12.09 24.07 -0.83
CA ALA A 849 11.97 25.01 0.26
C ALA A 849 13.35 25.49 0.71
N HIS A 850 13.56 26.81 0.62
CA HIS A 850 14.81 27.43 1.05
C HIS A 850 15.03 27.27 2.56
N LEU A 851 16.27 26.93 2.95
CA LEU A 851 16.60 26.74 4.36
C LEU A 851 16.54 28.05 5.14
N GLY A 852 16.16 27.94 6.41
CA GLY A 852 16.23 29.05 7.36
C GLY A 852 17.63 29.25 7.91
N ALA A 853 17.92 30.44 8.42
CA ALA A 853 19.20 30.73 9.07
C ALA A 853 19.08 31.41 10.44
N ASP A 854 17.84 31.69 10.91
CA ASP A 854 17.64 32.37 12.19
C ASP A 854 18.20 31.54 13.35
N PHE A 855 18.96 32.22 14.22
CA PHE A 855 19.49 31.65 15.45
C PHE A 855 18.50 31.87 16.59
N ARG A 856 18.00 30.80 17.23
CA ARG A 856 17.23 30.88 18.49
C ARG A 856 18.14 30.63 19.69
N ASN A 857 17.95 31.40 20.77
CA ASN A 857 18.81 31.46 21.96
C ASN A 857 18.76 30.23 22.92
N ASP A 858 18.21 29.08 22.53
CA ASP A 858 17.59 28.19 23.53
C ASP A 858 18.15 26.76 23.70
N PHE A 859 19.32 26.39 23.17
CA PHE A 859 19.72 24.97 23.20
C PHE A 859 20.69 24.49 24.28
N ARG A 860 21.34 25.35 25.05
CA ARG A 860 22.10 24.91 26.24
C ARG A 860 22.24 26.04 27.25
N LYS A 861 21.28 26.18 28.18
CA LYS A 861 21.46 27.05 29.36
C LYS A 861 22.71 26.71 30.18
N GLU A 862 23.24 25.49 30.04
CA GLU A 862 24.44 25.03 30.74
C GLU A 862 25.77 25.32 29.99
N GLU A 863 25.73 25.60 28.69
CA GLU A 863 26.92 26.07 27.93
C GLU A 863 26.84 27.56 27.54
N SER A 864 25.66 28.18 27.62
CA SER A 864 25.42 29.60 27.37
C SER A 864 25.66 30.48 28.61
N GLU A 865 26.75 30.26 29.34
CA GLU A 865 27.41 31.46 29.84
C GLU A 865 27.97 32.11 28.58
N GLY A 866 27.37 33.20 28.09
CA GLY A 866 27.75 33.93 26.87
C GLY A 866 29.19 34.50 26.88
N ARG A 867 30.16 33.61 27.09
CA ARG A 867 31.59 33.85 27.19
C ARG A 867 32.19 33.37 25.87
N ILE A 868 32.65 34.32 25.07
CA ILE A 868 33.52 34.06 23.93
C ILE A 868 34.72 33.24 24.43
N SER A 869 35.03 32.13 23.77
CA SER A 869 36.14 31.29 24.22
C SER A 869 37.48 32.02 24.08
N PRO A 870 38.49 31.71 24.91
CA PRO A 870 39.83 32.29 24.77
C PRO A 870 40.46 32.05 23.40
N ALA A 871 40.03 31.00 22.68
CA ALA A 871 40.49 30.70 21.33
C ALA A 871 39.89 31.63 20.27
N THR A 872 38.64 32.08 20.47
CA THR A 872 37.92 32.96 19.53
C THR A 872 38.20 34.44 19.77
N GLN A 873 38.48 34.83 21.02
CA GLN A 873 38.68 36.22 21.42
C GLN A 873 39.71 36.98 20.56
N PRO A 874 40.90 36.42 20.22
CA PRO A 874 41.88 37.12 19.37
C PRO A 874 41.35 37.45 17.97
N ALA A 875 40.59 36.54 17.35
CA ALA A 875 40.01 36.76 16.03
C ALA A 875 38.94 37.86 16.08
N LEU A 876 38.12 37.88 17.14
CA LEU A 876 37.08 38.88 17.35
C LEU A 876 37.68 40.28 17.57
N ASP A 877 38.71 40.40 18.40
CA ASP A 877 39.39 41.67 18.64
C ASP A 877 40.07 42.20 17.38
N ASN A 878 40.63 41.30 16.56
CA ASN A 878 41.23 41.68 15.28
C ASN A 878 40.20 42.18 14.27
N ALA A 879 39.05 41.50 14.18
CA ALA A 879 37.95 41.92 13.32
C ALA A 879 37.38 43.30 13.67
N ARG A 880 37.41 43.69 14.95
CA ARG A 880 37.01 45.03 15.39
C ARG A 880 38.03 46.12 15.03
N GLN A 881 39.30 45.76 14.85
CA GLN A 881 40.38 46.71 14.62
C GLN A 881 40.70 46.94 13.14
N ARG A 882 40.42 45.94 12.28
CA ARG A 882 40.79 45.95 10.87
C ARG A 882 39.72 45.27 10.02
N PRO A 883 39.58 45.64 8.74
CA PRO A 883 38.64 44.98 7.85
C PRO A 883 38.93 43.48 7.74
N SER A 884 37.94 42.65 8.07
CA SER A 884 38.06 41.20 8.11
C SER A 884 37.08 40.54 7.14
N VAL A 885 37.58 39.58 6.37
CA VAL A 885 36.77 38.70 5.54
C VAL A 885 36.65 37.35 6.21
N ILE A 886 35.44 36.83 6.29
CA ILE A 886 35.13 35.57 6.95
C ILE A 886 34.76 34.47 5.95
N MET A 887 35.14 33.23 6.25
CA MET A 887 34.67 32.01 5.61
C MET A 887 34.04 31.11 6.67
N VAL A 888 32.86 30.56 6.40
CA VAL A 888 32.13 29.71 7.37
C VAL A 888 31.73 28.38 6.73
N GLY A 889 32.11 27.28 7.38
CA GLY A 889 31.74 25.91 7.01
C GLY A 889 32.93 24.94 7.09
N THR A 890 32.64 23.64 7.07
CA THR A 890 33.68 22.60 7.02
C THR A 890 34.68 22.87 5.89
N VAL A 891 35.98 22.78 6.17
CA VAL A 891 37.05 23.00 5.20
C VAL A 891 37.13 21.80 4.27
N GLU A 892 36.61 21.95 3.05
CA GLU A 892 36.47 20.86 2.06
C GLU A 892 36.97 21.31 0.67
N PRO A 893 37.41 20.39 -0.21
CA PRO A 893 38.03 20.70 -1.50
C PRO A 893 37.18 21.57 -2.42
N ARG A 894 35.86 21.33 -2.45
CA ARG A 894 34.92 22.06 -3.31
C ARG A 894 34.67 23.51 -2.88
N LYS A 895 34.98 23.88 -1.64
CA LYS A 895 34.61 25.18 -1.05
C LYS A 895 35.62 26.30 -1.32
N GLY A 896 36.70 26.00 -2.05
CA GLY A 896 37.64 27.01 -2.52
C GLY A 896 38.53 27.62 -1.44
N HIS A 897 38.67 27.00 -0.26
CA HIS A 897 39.53 27.49 0.83
C HIS A 897 40.98 27.71 0.37
N THR A 898 41.53 26.79 -0.42
CA THR A 898 42.89 26.91 -0.98
C THR A 898 43.02 28.12 -1.90
N GLN A 899 42.01 28.41 -2.73
CA GLN A 899 42.03 29.58 -3.62
C GLN A 899 41.94 30.89 -2.83
N VAL A 900 41.03 30.96 -1.84
CA VAL A 900 40.89 32.15 -1.00
C VAL A 900 42.17 32.39 -0.23
N PHE A 901 42.74 31.36 0.39
CA PHE A 901 44.00 31.51 1.12
C PHE A 901 45.13 32.00 0.23
N ALA A 902 45.32 31.41 -0.96
CA ALA A 902 46.31 31.87 -1.93
C ALA A 902 46.08 33.33 -2.38
N ALA A 903 44.83 33.75 -2.55
CA ALA A 903 44.49 35.14 -2.86
C ALA A 903 44.87 36.09 -1.71
N PHE A 904 44.67 35.67 -0.46
CA PHE A 904 45.09 36.44 0.72
C PHE A 904 46.62 36.51 0.86
N GLU A 905 47.35 35.45 0.51
CA GLU A 905 48.82 35.51 0.45
C GLU A 905 49.29 36.61 -0.52
N ARG A 906 48.65 36.74 -1.70
CA ARG A 906 48.95 37.85 -2.65
C ARG A 906 48.59 39.22 -2.12
N LEU A 907 47.48 39.33 -1.40
CA LEU A 907 47.09 40.59 -0.75
C LEU A 907 48.10 40.99 0.33
N TRP A 908 48.60 40.04 1.11
CA TRP A 908 49.58 40.30 2.16
C TRP A 908 50.99 40.60 1.63
N GLU A 909 51.36 40.07 0.45
CA GLU A 909 52.60 40.43 -0.26
C GLU A 909 52.68 41.92 -0.62
N VAL A 910 51.54 42.57 -0.87
CA VAL A 910 51.44 44.00 -1.17
C VAL A 910 51.01 44.86 0.02
N ASP A 911 51.17 44.33 1.25
CA ASP A 911 50.82 44.98 2.52
C ASP A 911 49.34 45.40 2.67
N GLU A 912 48.43 44.64 2.07
CA GLU A 912 46.99 44.84 2.27
C GLU A 912 46.59 44.51 3.72
N LYS A 913 45.66 45.31 4.26
CA LYS A 913 45.27 45.25 5.69
C LYS A 913 44.10 44.31 5.97
N LEU A 914 43.66 43.55 4.98
CA LEU A 914 42.55 42.60 5.11
C LEU A 914 42.96 41.39 5.94
N ASN A 915 42.13 41.02 6.90
CA ASN A 915 42.26 39.77 7.63
C ASN A 915 41.41 38.66 7.00
N LEU A 916 41.84 37.41 7.18
CA LEU A 916 41.09 36.22 6.82
C LEU A 916 40.75 35.43 8.09
N ILE A 917 39.45 35.19 8.31
CA ILE A 917 38.93 34.37 9.39
C ILE A 917 38.25 33.14 8.78
N ILE A 918 38.76 31.94 9.06
CA ILE A 918 38.17 30.68 8.61
C ILE A 918 37.52 30.00 9.81
N ILE A 919 36.22 29.76 9.74
CA ILE A 919 35.45 29.02 10.74
C ILE A 919 35.04 27.67 10.18
N GLY A 920 35.46 26.60 10.85
CA GLY A 920 35.04 25.24 10.54
C GLY A 920 36.15 24.21 10.69
N LYS A 921 35.76 22.99 11.04
CA LYS A 921 36.69 21.85 11.18
C LYS A 921 37.28 21.44 9.83
N GLN A 922 38.46 20.83 9.88
CA GLN A 922 39.08 20.17 8.72
C GLN A 922 38.18 19.05 8.20
N GLY A 923 37.85 19.08 6.90
CA GLY A 923 37.15 18.03 6.18
C GLY A 923 38.10 17.05 5.50
N TRP A 924 37.56 16.21 4.61
CA TRP A 924 38.33 15.20 3.89
C TRP A 924 39.21 15.82 2.79
N LYS A 925 40.32 15.16 2.42
CA LYS A 925 41.25 15.58 1.35
C LYS A 925 41.85 17.00 1.58
N MET A 926 41.94 17.47 2.82
CA MET A 926 42.43 18.81 3.17
C MET A 926 43.64 18.82 4.11
N ASP A 927 44.35 17.69 4.25
CA ASP A 927 45.51 17.56 5.16
C ASP A 927 46.65 18.51 4.76
N GLU A 928 46.99 18.57 3.47
CA GLU A 928 48.03 19.47 2.95
C GLU A 928 47.68 20.96 3.16
N PHE A 929 46.41 21.31 2.98
CA PHE A 929 45.94 22.67 3.20
C PHE A 929 45.95 23.06 4.69
N ALA A 930 45.56 22.14 5.58
CA ALA A 930 45.62 22.36 7.02
C ALA A 930 47.08 22.59 7.48
N ASP A 931 48.01 21.79 6.96
CA ASP A 931 49.45 21.97 7.17
C ASP A 931 49.94 23.33 6.66
N GLN A 932 49.45 23.77 5.48
CA GLN A 932 49.80 25.08 4.91
C GLN A 932 49.31 26.23 5.80
N LEU A 933 48.07 26.17 6.30
CA LEU A 933 47.54 27.17 7.24
C LEU A 933 48.36 27.24 8.52
N GLN A 934 48.76 26.08 9.08
CA GLN A 934 49.56 26.02 10.31
C GLN A 934 50.97 26.60 10.13
N ARG A 935 51.55 26.49 8.93
CA ARG A 935 52.89 27.03 8.62
C ARG A 935 52.87 28.52 8.21
N SER A 936 51.70 29.12 8.05
CA SER A 936 51.60 30.52 7.60
C SER A 936 52.18 31.49 8.64
N PRO A 937 53.06 32.44 8.25
CA PRO A 937 53.60 33.45 9.17
C PRO A 937 52.54 34.47 9.64
N GLU A 938 51.36 34.45 9.02
CA GLU A 938 50.22 35.32 9.33
C GLU A 938 49.23 34.70 10.31
N LEU A 939 49.38 33.41 10.65
CA LEU A 939 48.52 32.74 11.61
C LEU A 939 48.60 33.40 13.00
N GLY A 940 47.44 33.73 13.57
CA GLY A 940 47.31 34.49 14.81
C GLY A 940 47.53 36.00 14.66
N LYS A 941 47.96 36.47 13.48
CA LYS A 941 48.08 37.89 13.13
C LYS A 941 46.92 38.30 12.22
N ARG A 942 47.04 38.12 10.91
CA ARG A 942 46.01 38.44 9.91
C ARG A 942 45.16 37.23 9.51
N LEU A 943 45.64 36.02 9.79
CA LEU A 943 44.95 34.76 9.55
C LEU A 943 44.49 34.14 10.87
N HIS A 944 43.21 33.78 10.96
CA HIS A 944 42.65 33.06 12.11
C HIS A 944 41.86 31.85 11.61
N TRP A 945 42.21 30.64 12.06
CA TRP A 945 41.44 29.41 11.77
C TRP A 945 40.83 28.88 13.06
N LEU A 946 39.50 28.85 13.11
CA LEU A 946 38.70 28.47 14.27
C LEU A 946 37.94 27.17 13.94
N PRO A 947 38.47 26.00 14.34
CA PRO A 947 37.88 24.71 13.97
C PRO A 947 36.57 24.40 14.71
N ARG A 948 36.32 25.05 15.84
CA ARG A 948 35.12 24.91 16.66
C ARG A 948 34.70 26.28 17.17
N CYS A 949 33.49 26.70 16.82
CA CYS A 949 32.82 27.87 17.36
C CYS A 949 31.39 27.48 17.74
N SER A 950 30.89 28.07 18.82
CA SER A 950 29.46 28.08 19.15
C SER A 950 28.68 29.01 18.22
N ASP A 951 27.36 28.84 18.14
CA ASP A 951 26.49 29.71 17.35
C ASP A 951 26.58 31.19 17.78
N ASP A 952 26.79 31.45 19.07
CA ASP A 952 26.97 32.81 19.60
C ASP A 952 28.33 33.42 19.18
N GLU A 953 29.39 32.62 19.15
CA GLU A 953 30.71 33.05 18.63
C GLU A 953 30.67 33.33 17.13
N VAL A 954 30.00 32.47 16.35
CA VAL A 954 29.79 32.67 14.91
C VAL A 954 29.03 33.98 14.68
N ARG A 955 27.95 34.24 15.44
CA ARG A 955 27.19 35.49 15.36
C ARG A 955 28.03 36.71 15.73
N ALA A 956 28.85 36.61 16.78
CA ALA A 956 29.75 37.68 17.19
C ALA A 956 30.79 37.99 16.10
N LEU A 957 31.32 36.98 15.43
CA LEU A 957 32.26 37.12 14.32
C LEU A 957 31.61 37.67 13.06
N TYR A 958 30.37 37.26 12.73
CA TYR A 958 29.60 37.88 11.65
C TYR A 958 29.40 39.38 11.88
N ASN A 959 29.00 39.77 13.10
CA ASN A 959 28.80 41.18 13.48
C ASN A 959 30.09 42.02 13.50
N ALA A 960 31.24 41.39 13.77
CA ALA A 960 32.53 42.07 13.82
C ALA A 960 33.28 42.10 12.48
N SER A 961 32.92 41.22 11.53
CA SER A 961 33.59 41.13 10.23
C SER A 961 33.07 42.18 9.24
N SER A 962 33.81 42.38 8.15
CA SER A 962 33.48 43.35 7.10
C SER A 962 32.81 42.74 5.87
N GLY A 963 33.06 41.45 5.61
CA GLY A 963 32.38 40.71 4.55
C GLY A 963 32.55 39.18 4.66
N LEU A 964 31.62 38.42 4.09
CA LEU A 964 31.74 36.97 3.89
C LEU A 964 32.24 36.66 2.48
N VAL A 965 33.16 35.71 2.34
CA VAL A 965 33.53 35.14 1.03
C VAL A 965 33.12 33.67 0.92
N MET A 966 32.44 33.32 -0.17
CA MET A 966 32.15 31.92 -0.53
C MET A 966 32.64 31.62 -1.95
N ALA A 967 33.78 30.93 -2.03
CA ALA A 967 34.44 30.58 -3.27
C ALA A 967 34.05 29.18 -3.81
N SER A 968 32.97 28.59 -3.27
CA SER A 968 32.54 27.24 -3.59
C SER A 968 32.30 27.04 -5.09
N VAL A 969 32.82 25.95 -5.65
CA VAL A 969 32.61 25.59 -7.07
C VAL A 969 31.23 24.97 -7.30
N SER A 970 30.64 24.39 -6.25
CA SER A 970 29.27 23.88 -6.24
C SER A 970 28.75 23.74 -4.80
N GLU A 971 27.45 23.98 -4.59
CA GLU A 971 26.74 23.97 -3.30
C GLU A 971 25.29 23.52 -3.50
N GLY A 972 24.65 23.00 -2.44
CA GLY A 972 23.21 22.69 -2.45
C GLY A 972 22.30 23.88 -2.09
N PHE A 973 22.81 24.84 -1.31
CA PHE A 973 22.06 26.04 -0.90
C PHE A 973 22.96 27.24 -0.60
N GLY A 974 23.91 27.10 0.34
CA GLY A 974 24.77 28.20 0.78
C GLY A 974 24.28 28.91 2.04
N LEU A 975 24.00 28.15 3.10
CA LEU A 975 23.53 28.66 4.40
C LEU A 975 24.33 29.87 4.95
N PRO A 976 25.68 29.93 4.84
CA PRO A 976 26.44 31.08 5.31
C PRO A 976 26.07 32.42 4.65
N ILE A 977 25.61 32.41 3.39
CA ILE A 977 25.15 33.63 2.69
C ILE A 977 23.96 34.21 3.43
N VAL A 978 23.00 33.35 3.76
CA VAL A 978 21.79 33.74 4.46
C VAL A 978 22.09 34.22 5.88
N GLU A 979 23.00 33.55 6.58
CA GLU A 979 23.47 33.96 7.91
C GLU A 979 24.13 35.34 7.87
N ALA A 980 24.99 35.59 6.87
CA ALA A 980 25.59 36.90 6.64
C ALA A 980 24.54 37.97 6.35
N PHE A 981 23.54 37.66 5.52
CA PHE A 981 22.44 38.60 5.22
C PHE A 981 21.64 38.98 6.47
N GLN A 982 21.37 38.02 7.36
CA GLN A 982 20.70 38.30 8.63
C GLN A 982 21.55 39.19 9.56
N ALA A 983 22.89 39.04 9.51
CA ALA A 983 23.81 39.91 10.24
C ALA A 983 24.07 41.27 9.55
N GLY A 984 23.48 41.53 8.37
CA GLY A 984 23.74 42.73 7.58
C GLY A 984 25.14 42.75 6.94
N LEU A 985 25.80 41.59 6.86
CA LEU A 985 27.16 41.44 6.36
C LEU A 985 27.17 41.30 4.82
N PRO A 986 27.91 42.14 4.10
CA PRO A 986 28.12 42.00 2.66
C PRO A 986 28.73 40.65 2.28
N VAL A 987 28.39 40.15 1.10
CA VAL A 987 28.90 38.84 0.62
C VAL A 987 29.56 38.95 -0.76
N LEU A 988 30.70 38.29 -0.92
CA LEU A 988 31.38 38.05 -2.19
C LEU A 988 31.34 36.55 -2.48
N VAL A 989 30.64 36.16 -3.54
CA VAL A 989 30.37 34.75 -3.83
C VAL A 989 30.76 34.40 -5.26
N ARG A 990 31.05 33.13 -5.53
CA ARG A 990 31.28 32.67 -6.90
C ARG A 990 29.98 32.74 -7.71
N ASP A 991 30.07 33.06 -8.99
CA ASP A 991 28.92 33.04 -9.89
C ASP A 991 28.49 31.60 -10.25
N ILE A 992 27.63 31.01 -9.41
CA ILE A 992 27.00 29.69 -9.60
C ILE A 992 25.48 29.78 -9.42
N PRO A 993 24.68 28.88 -10.03
CA PRO A 993 23.21 28.98 -10.05
C PRO A 993 22.57 29.15 -8.66
N VAL A 994 22.96 28.32 -7.69
CA VAL A 994 22.36 28.36 -6.35
C VAL A 994 22.71 29.64 -5.57
N PHE A 995 23.86 30.27 -5.83
CA PHE A 995 24.20 31.55 -5.21
C PHE A 995 23.49 32.72 -5.88
N ARG A 996 23.13 32.61 -7.16
CA ARG A 996 22.22 33.56 -7.82
C ARG A 996 20.81 33.43 -7.25
N GLU A 997 20.36 32.19 -7.01
CA GLU A 997 19.07 31.89 -6.39
C GLU A 997 18.95 32.48 -4.98
N VAL A 998 19.97 32.30 -4.14
CA VAL A 998 19.92 32.73 -2.72
C VAL A 998 20.27 34.21 -2.53
N ALA A 999 21.27 34.72 -3.26
CA ALA A 999 21.83 36.05 -2.98
C ALA A 999 21.31 37.16 -3.91
N GLY A 1000 20.76 36.82 -5.08
CA GLY A 1000 20.18 37.78 -6.03
C GLY A 1000 21.12 38.93 -6.41
N ASP A 1001 20.61 40.16 -6.47
CA ASP A 1001 21.41 41.35 -6.78
C ASP A 1001 22.09 41.97 -5.53
N ASP A 1002 21.87 41.38 -4.35
CA ASP A 1002 22.33 41.92 -3.06
C ASP A 1002 23.75 41.38 -2.69
N ALA A 1003 24.45 40.75 -3.63
CA ALA A 1003 25.80 40.19 -3.48
C ALA A 1003 26.77 40.63 -4.58
N CYS A 1004 28.08 40.58 -4.30
CA CYS A 1004 29.11 40.66 -5.32
C CYS A 1004 29.44 39.27 -5.87
N TYR A 1005 29.67 39.19 -7.17
CA TYR A 1005 29.97 37.94 -7.86
C TYR A 1005 31.37 37.97 -8.49
N PHE A 1006 32.08 36.85 -8.43
CA PHE A 1006 33.31 36.63 -9.18
C PHE A 1006 33.29 35.28 -9.91
N SER A 1007 34.16 35.13 -10.91
CA SER A 1007 34.26 33.91 -11.71
C SER A 1007 35.71 33.41 -11.76
N GLY A 1008 35.88 32.13 -12.07
CA GLY A 1008 37.19 31.49 -12.24
C GLY A 1008 37.80 30.92 -10.96
N THR A 1009 38.88 30.15 -11.14
CA THR A 1009 39.64 29.49 -10.07
C THR A 1009 41.02 30.11 -9.83
N ASP A 1010 41.35 31.19 -10.54
CA ASP A 1010 42.61 31.89 -10.40
C ASP A 1010 42.65 32.71 -9.08
N PRO A 1011 43.65 32.50 -8.20
CA PRO A 1011 43.81 33.29 -6.98
C PRO A 1011 44.06 34.79 -7.24
N GLU A 1012 44.73 35.16 -8.32
CA GLU A 1012 45.07 36.57 -8.60
C GLU A 1012 43.82 37.39 -8.97
N ALA A 1013 42.95 36.80 -9.80
CA ALA A 1013 41.64 37.38 -10.11
C ALA A 1013 40.78 37.56 -8.85
N LEU A 1014 40.80 36.59 -7.92
CA LEU A 1014 40.07 36.68 -6.66
C LEU A 1014 40.68 37.75 -5.71
N ALA A 1015 42.00 37.85 -5.63
CA ALA A 1015 42.68 38.90 -4.87
C ALA A 1015 42.28 40.30 -5.38
N THR A 1016 42.25 40.47 -6.71
CA THR A 1016 41.78 41.71 -7.35
C THR A 1016 40.32 42.00 -7.01
N ALA A 1017 39.43 41.00 -7.07
CA ALA A 1017 38.03 41.15 -6.71
C ALA A 1017 37.84 41.54 -5.24
N LEU A 1018 38.56 40.90 -4.31
CA LEU A 1018 38.55 41.21 -2.88
C LEU A 1018 39.02 42.64 -2.60
N ARG A 1019 40.11 43.08 -3.25
CA ARG A 1019 40.62 44.46 -3.10
C ARG A 1019 39.62 45.48 -3.63
N ASN A 1020 39.06 45.25 -4.81
CA ASN A 1020 38.04 46.13 -5.39
C ASN A 1020 36.80 46.22 -4.50
N TRP A 1021 36.35 45.08 -3.96
CA TRP A 1021 35.21 45.02 -3.05
C TRP A 1021 35.48 45.72 -1.71
N ALA A 1022 36.69 45.59 -1.15
CA ALA A 1022 37.09 46.34 0.03
C ALA A 1022 37.17 47.85 -0.25
N ALA A 1023 37.63 48.25 -1.44
CA ALA A 1023 37.73 49.65 -1.84
C ALA A 1023 36.36 50.35 -2.00
N THR A 1024 35.29 49.59 -2.29
CA THR A 1024 33.92 50.13 -2.29
C THR A 1024 33.30 50.21 -0.89
N GLY A 1025 34.02 49.80 0.16
CA GLY A 1025 33.47 49.69 1.52
C GLY A 1025 32.54 48.50 1.69
N PHE A 1026 32.77 47.42 0.92
CA PHE A 1026 32.00 46.17 0.92
C PHE A 1026 30.54 46.40 0.50
N THR A 1027 30.32 46.93 -0.70
CA THR A 1027 28.98 47.09 -1.29
C THR A 1027 28.72 46.04 -2.38
N PRO A 1028 27.47 45.59 -2.61
CA PRO A 1028 26.24 46.00 -1.94
C PRO A 1028 26.10 45.44 -0.52
N ARG A 1029 25.31 46.12 0.31
CA ARG A 1029 24.89 45.60 1.63
C ARG A 1029 23.53 44.92 1.47
N PRO A 1030 23.29 43.78 2.12
CA PRO A 1030 22.04 43.06 1.99
C PRO A 1030 20.87 43.86 2.59
N ARG A 1031 19.67 43.68 2.03
CA ARG A 1031 18.45 44.30 2.55
C ARG A 1031 18.08 43.67 3.90
N SER A 1032 17.66 44.51 4.85
CA SER A 1032 17.20 44.03 6.16
C SER A 1032 15.85 43.31 6.02
N GLY A 1033 15.77 42.06 6.48
CA GLY A 1033 14.57 41.23 6.49
C GLY A 1033 14.60 40.13 5.41
N SER A 1034 15.17 38.97 5.76
CA SER A 1034 15.25 37.84 4.83
C SER A 1034 14.05 36.90 4.97
N GLU A 1035 13.53 36.41 3.84
CA GLU A 1035 12.50 35.35 3.80
C GLU A 1035 13.01 33.99 4.33
N PHE A 1036 14.32 33.88 4.55
CA PHE A 1036 15.03 32.67 4.96
C PHE A 1036 14.97 32.44 6.47
N THR A 1037 13.75 32.27 6.99
CA THR A 1037 13.50 31.79 8.36
C THR A 1037 13.15 30.31 8.33
N TRP A 1038 13.48 29.59 9.40
CA TRP A 1038 13.11 28.18 9.52
C TRP A 1038 11.59 27.99 9.58
N ASP A 1039 10.84 28.98 10.08
CA ASP A 1039 9.38 28.99 10.05
C ASP A 1039 8.85 29.07 8.61
N ASN A 1040 9.48 29.89 7.76
CA ASN A 1040 9.14 29.96 6.33
C ASN A 1040 9.51 28.68 5.57
N CYS A 1041 10.70 28.15 5.85
CA CYS A 1041 11.16 26.86 5.31
C CYS A 1041 10.15 25.75 5.61
N TYR A 1042 9.80 25.58 6.89
CA TYR A 1042 8.87 24.54 7.31
C TYR A 1042 7.47 24.71 6.71
N ARG A 1043 6.98 25.97 6.62
CA ARG A 1043 5.69 26.25 5.98
C ARG A 1043 5.69 25.86 4.50
N LYS A 1044 6.68 26.31 3.72
CA LYS A 1044 6.79 25.95 2.28
C LYS A 1044 6.87 24.42 2.09
N MET A 1045 7.57 23.70 2.97
CA MET A 1045 7.57 22.23 2.96
C MET A 1045 6.18 21.64 3.22
N CYS A 1046 5.44 22.18 4.19
CA CYS A 1046 4.08 21.75 4.49
C CYS A 1046 3.12 22.04 3.34
N ASP A 1047 3.18 23.24 2.75
CA ASP A 1047 2.34 23.64 1.61
C ASP A 1047 2.55 22.68 0.43
N ALA A 1048 3.81 22.35 0.11
CA ALA A 1048 4.11 21.38 -0.94
C ALA A 1048 3.54 19.98 -0.60
N ILE A 1049 3.80 19.46 0.60
CA ILE A 1049 3.38 18.11 0.99
C ILE A 1049 1.85 17.99 1.09
N PHE A 1050 1.18 18.96 1.70
CA PHE A 1050 -0.20 18.83 2.16
C PHE A 1050 -1.22 19.67 1.38
N GLU A 1051 -0.78 20.72 0.67
CA GLU A 1051 -1.62 21.53 -0.22
C GLU A 1051 -1.33 21.25 -1.71
N ASP A 1052 -0.47 20.28 -2.00
CA ASP A 1052 -0.07 19.86 -3.35
C ASP A 1052 0.61 20.98 -4.16
N ALA A 1053 1.23 21.95 -3.46
CA ALA A 1053 1.93 23.10 -4.03
C ALA A 1053 3.35 22.72 -4.53
N TRP A 1054 3.44 21.73 -5.41
CA TRP A 1054 4.70 21.28 -5.99
C TRP A 1054 5.23 22.27 -7.03
N TYR A 1055 6.55 22.40 -7.11
CA TYR A 1055 7.21 23.23 -8.14
C TYR A 1055 6.96 22.66 -9.54
N THR A 1056 7.06 21.34 -9.67
CA THR A 1056 6.85 20.62 -10.93
C THR A 1056 6.60 19.13 -10.67
N THR A 1057 6.23 18.39 -11.71
CA THR A 1057 6.14 16.93 -11.68
C THR A 1057 6.96 16.36 -12.82
N TRP A 1058 8.02 15.63 -12.49
CA TRP A 1058 8.81 14.90 -13.49
C TRP A 1058 7.98 13.75 -14.08
N GLN A 1059 8.07 13.56 -15.39
CA GLN A 1059 7.34 12.55 -16.15
C GLN A 1059 8.33 11.57 -16.80
N PRO A 1060 8.12 10.24 -16.67
CA PRO A 1060 8.96 9.27 -17.35
C PRO A 1060 8.79 9.40 -18.87
N LYS A 1061 9.90 9.46 -19.60
CA LYS A 1061 9.88 9.40 -21.07
C LYS A 1061 9.24 8.07 -21.47
N SER A 1062 8.16 8.11 -22.24
CA SER A 1062 7.50 6.90 -22.75
C SER A 1062 8.56 6.05 -23.43
N ARG A 1063 8.77 4.81 -22.97
CA ARG A 1063 9.49 3.82 -23.77
C ARG A 1063 8.70 3.70 -25.06
N ILE A 1064 9.19 4.31 -26.14
CA ILE A 1064 8.70 4.00 -27.47
C ILE A 1064 8.86 2.48 -27.58
N ALA A 1065 7.72 1.83 -27.78
CA ALA A 1065 7.49 0.40 -27.63
C ALA A 1065 8.45 -0.48 -28.43
#